data_AF-A0A7J7Q9D5-F1
#
_entry.id   AF-A0A7J7Q9D5-F1
#
_cell.length_a   1.000
_cell.length_b   1.000
_cell.length_c   1.000
_cell.angle_alpha   90.00
_cell.angle_beta   90.00
_cell.angle_gamma   90.00
#
_symmetry.space_group_name_H-M   'P 1'
#
loop_
_entity.id
_entity.type
_entity.pdbx_description
1 polymer ?
#
loop_
_entity_poly.entity_id
_entity_poly.type
_entity_poly.pdbx_seq_one_letter_code
_entity_poly.pdbx_strand_id
1 'polypeptide(L)'
;MGSKGKPEWRFYLSCDVDLQASTAALAAATAAVRVRVCSLYGCLPGVRRTHDLREAAQPTAAFAVAQLVAGGEVLGLEAKTTYAETMLEGCNWSEWLTFCVKYRDLPADTYLCLSLYELCEGRPMLLVGSSSMPMFSKKGRLKSGQQRLQVWEGCALDVSQPQLSLGKPPLSQRSQVGHLEHLAKLYSRGDVPRCDWLDMLAFKEVARLRSAELREAAHQQVLLLALELPVFPHAVLYQQPLTAAAVVAQAAAKKEGPGVAASAAAASAAAAGQGPWGPGSGSDIIRFHDPEVGWENPAELKAAKLARSVTRGVIDRDLKPNSEERRRIAAVLRLPPNKPLQAEAKALLWRFRFSLVTEKRALTKFLKCVDWTDAQEGQQASELMQQWAPIEVADALELLSPDFKNDKVRAHAVATLQAKDDDELLYYLLQLVQALRFEAHDASRLARFLVGRATANPAFAIFLHWYLFTEWEDPEFGGRASAVHSGLVSALAGAGRVGEAVWLAIRRQTDMMSQLAYITKELKRLTCSAATATPADVARQGRARHGALREMVAENGPCSELAVLRAPLPLDPSLLLEGLLPQDCTCFNSPLSGSEQLQQQQRPAAGRCVVIYKKGDDLRQDQFVLQMISLMDNLLKRENLDLRLTPYTVLPTGSDDGLVQFVPSAPLSRILAEHRTIHKYLAQTQADTQGPFGLRAEALETFVRSCAGYCVMTYILGVGDRHLDNLMLAPDGRLFHIDFGYILGNDPKPFPPPMKLCREMIEAMGGQDSSYYVQFRMFSCEAYNILRKSADLILSLFHLMAGASIEAIRNNPENAMLKLQEKLRLDFDDEQAIEQMQQLINESATALMPQIVETTHRWAQYWR
;
A
#
# COMPACT_ATOMS: atom_id res chain seq x y z
N MET A 1 37.84 14.99 30.05
CA MET A 1 37.24 15.75 28.93
C MET A 1 35.86 15.16 28.65
N GLY A 2 34.81 15.83 29.14
CA GLY A 2 33.43 15.34 29.02
C GLY A 2 32.87 15.55 27.62
N SER A 3 32.29 14.49 27.06
CA SER A 3 31.49 14.51 25.83
C SER A 3 30.40 15.59 25.92
N LYS A 4 30.56 16.67 25.14
CA LYS A 4 29.48 17.64 24.90
C LYS A 4 28.40 16.95 24.07
N GLY A 5 27.28 16.60 24.70
CA GLY A 5 26.09 16.12 24.01
C GLY A 5 25.62 17.13 22.95
N LYS A 6 25.10 16.61 21.83
CA LYS A 6 24.41 17.42 20.81
C LYS A 6 23.31 18.26 21.48
N PRO A 7 23.07 19.52 21.05
CA PRO A 7 22.00 20.33 21.60
C PRO A 7 20.66 19.66 21.30
N GLU A 8 19.96 19.23 22.35
CA GLU A 8 18.61 18.71 22.27
C GLU A 8 17.65 19.89 22.09
N TRP A 9 17.09 20.06 20.89
CA TRP A 9 16.12 21.11 20.61
C TRP A 9 14.77 20.72 21.22
N ARG A 10 14.32 21.45 22.24
CA ARG A 10 13.01 21.22 22.87
C ARG A 10 12.04 22.34 22.48
N PHE A 11 10.94 21.98 21.83
CA PHE A 11 9.85 22.87 21.41
C PHE A 11 8.51 22.14 21.56
N TYR A 12 7.41 22.90 21.58
CA TYR A 12 6.05 22.38 21.48
C TYR A 12 5.49 22.74 20.10
N LEU A 13 4.72 21.83 19.49
CA LEU A 13 3.89 22.19 18.34
C LEU A 13 2.60 22.83 18.83
N SER A 14 2.03 23.75 18.05
CA SER A 14 0.80 24.46 18.43
C SER A 14 -0.35 23.52 18.75
N CYS A 15 -0.49 22.40 18.02
CA CYS A 15 -1.47 21.33 18.27
C CYS A 15 -1.26 20.59 19.60
N ASP A 16 -0.02 20.52 20.10
CA ASP A 16 0.39 19.69 21.24
C ASP A 16 0.44 20.46 22.56
N VAL A 17 0.20 21.78 22.53
CA VAL A 17 0.34 22.67 23.70
C VAL A 17 -0.50 22.19 24.89
N ASP A 18 -1.65 21.56 24.65
CA ASP A 18 -2.54 21.08 25.74
C ASP A 18 -2.18 19.69 26.27
N LEU A 19 -1.28 18.94 25.61
CA LEU A 19 -0.98 17.54 25.94
C LEU A 19 0.17 17.38 26.95
N GLN A 20 1.04 18.39 27.11
CA GLN A 20 2.30 18.24 27.87
C GLN A 20 2.35 18.99 29.22
N ALA A 21 1.23 19.50 29.73
CA ALA A 21 1.16 20.08 31.07
C ALA A 21 1.18 18.97 32.15
N SER A 22 2.33 18.77 32.80
CA SER A 22 2.57 17.68 33.77
C SER A 22 1.79 17.77 35.09
N THR A 23 0.91 18.76 35.26
CA THR A 23 0.04 18.88 36.44
C THR A 23 -1.37 19.34 36.05
N ALA A 24 -2.38 18.76 36.69
CA ALA A 24 -3.80 19.03 36.42
C ALA A 24 -4.19 20.51 36.63
N ALA A 25 -3.48 21.23 37.51
CA ALA A 25 -3.68 22.68 37.73
C ALA A 25 -3.11 23.54 36.58
N LEU A 26 -2.05 23.09 35.90
CA LEU A 26 -1.49 23.77 34.73
C LEU A 26 -2.33 23.49 33.47
N ALA A 27 -2.81 22.25 33.31
CA ALA A 27 -3.65 21.83 32.19
C ALA A 27 -4.97 22.62 32.08
N ALA A 28 -5.60 22.97 33.22
CA ALA A 28 -6.80 23.80 33.25
C ALA A 28 -6.53 25.28 32.89
N ALA A 29 -5.31 25.76 33.14
CA ALA A 29 -4.90 27.15 32.88
C ALA A 29 -4.28 27.37 31.49
N THR A 30 -3.84 26.31 30.81
CA THR A 30 -3.14 26.36 29.51
C THR A 30 -4.01 26.00 28.30
N ALA A 31 -5.21 25.46 28.49
CA ALA A 31 -6.04 25.02 27.36
C ALA A 31 -6.61 26.18 26.54
N ALA A 32 -6.96 27.29 27.17
CA ALA A 32 -7.55 28.47 26.52
C ALA A 32 -6.50 29.56 26.29
N VAL A 33 -6.65 30.33 25.22
CA VAL A 33 -5.81 31.51 24.98
C VAL A 33 -6.04 32.53 26.07
N ARG A 34 -4.96 33.06 26.65
CA ARG A 34 -5.02 34.06 27.71
C ARG A 34 -4.09 35.22 27.44
N VAL A 35 -4.51 36.41 27.86
CA VAL A 35 -3.72 37.65 27.78
C VAL A 35 -3.96 38.44 29.05
N ARG A 36 -2.88 38.86 29.71
CA ARG A 36 -2.98 39.80 30.82
C ARG A 36 -2.91 41.23 30.30
N VAL A 37 -3.93 42.03 30.58
CA VAL A 37 -3.92 43.47 30.34
C VAL A 37 -3.38 44.14 31.61
N CYS A 38 -2.15 44.65 31.54
CA CYS A 38 -1.46 45.15 32.72
C CYS A 38 -1.86 46.60 33.02
N SER A 39 -1.42 47.54 32.18
CA SER A 39 -1.61 48.96 32.43
C SER A 39 -1.60 49.75 31.13
N LEU A 40 -2.29 50.88 31.13
CA LEU A 40 -2.19 51.92 30.11
C LEU A 40 -1.35 53.06 30.67
N TYR A 41 -0.37 53.52 29.89
CA TYR A 41 0.44 54.68 30.20
C TYR A 41 0.08 55.83 29.26
N GLY A 42 0.01 57.03 29.82
CA GLY A 42 -0.33 58.27 29.10
C GLY A 42 -1.69 58.82 29.51
N CYS A 43 -1.84 60.14 29.39
CA CYS A 43 -3.06 60.85 29.81
C CYS A 43 -4.20 60.58 28.82
N LEU A 44 -5.33 60.10 29.30
CA LEU A 44 -6.52 59.78 28.50
C LEU A 44 -7.25 61.06 28.03
N PRO A 45 -7.95 61.03 26.88
CA PRO A 45 -8.57 62.23 26.30
C PRO A 45 -9.65 62.88 27.15
N GLY A 46 -10.40 62.12 27.95
CA GLY A 46 -11.36 62.65 28.92
C GLY A 46 -10.67 63.36 30.09
N VAL A 47 -9.60 62.76 30.62
CA VAL A 47 -8.77 63.35 31.68
C VAL A 47 -8.09 64.66 31.22
N ARG A 48 -7.59 64.71 29.97
CA ARG A 48 -7.07 65.94 29.35
C ARG A 48 -8.12 67.05 29.35
N ARG A 49 -9.34 66.76 28.90
CA ARG A 49 -10.46 67.72 28.82
C ARG A 49 -10.87 68.25 30.19
N THR A 50 -10.91 67.41 31.22
CA THR A 50 -11.23 67.87 32.59
C THR A 50 -10.14 68.74 33.20
N HIS A 51 -8.87 68.47 32.88
CA HIS A 51 -7.73 69.26 33.36
C HIS A 51 -7.68 70.66 32.72
N ASP A 52 -7.96 70.75 31.41
CA ASP A 52 -7.92 72.03 30.68
C ASP A 52 -9.09 72.97 31.02
N LEU A 53 -10.27 72.44 31.38
CA LEU A 53 -11.48 73.22 31.67
C LEU A 53 -11.61 73.68 33.14
N ARG A 54 -10.71 73.26 34.05
CA ARG A 54 -10.80 73.50 35.51
C ARG A 54 -12.18 73.14 36.12
N GLU A 55 -12.90 72.20 35.51
CA GLU A 55 -14.14 71.66 36.05
C GLU A 55 -13.84 70.67 37.19
N ALA A 56 -14.78 70.50 38.14
CA ALA A 56 -14.64 69.50 39.20
C ALA A 56 -14.40 68.11 38.58
N ALA A 57 -13.31 67.45 38.95
CA ALA A 57 -12.90 66.17 38.40
C ALA A 57 -14.03 65.14 38.55
N GLN A 58 -14.73 64.84 37.45
CA GLN A 58 -15.69 63.75 37.43
C GLN A 58 -14.92 62.42 37.39
N PRO A 59 -15.31 61.42 38.20
CA PRO A 59 -14.65 60.13 38.18
C PRO A 59 -14.76 59.53 36.77
N THR A 60 -13.61 59.24 36.20
CA THR A 60 -13.46 58.65 34.88
C THR A 60 -12.90 57.24 35.04
N ALA A 61 -13.47 56.30 34.29
CA ALA A 61 -13.05 54.91 34.31
C ALA A 61 -12.74 54.44 32.89
N ALA A 62 -11.76 53.55 32.74
CA ALA A 62 -11.41 52.95 31.47
C ALA A 62 -11.44 51.43 31.54
N PHE A 63 -11.74 50.80 30.41
CA PHE A 63 -11.64 49.35 30.26
C PHE A 63 -11.20 48.99 28.84
N ALA A 64 -10.61 47.80 28.69
CA ALA A 64 -10.15 47.27 27.42
C ALA A 64 -11.03 46.11 26.96
N VAL A 65 -11.33 46.08 25.67
CA VAL A 65 -11.98 44.96 24.98
C VAL A 65 -10.93 44.30 24.10
N ALA A 66 -10.75 42.99 24.23
CA ALA A 66 -9.82 42.20 23.46
C ALA A 66 -10.56 41.15 22.62
N GLN A 67 -10.13 40.98 21.38
CA GLN A 67 -10.67 40.03 20.40
C GLN A 67 -9.54 39.32 19.65
N LEU A 68 -9.77 38.06 19.26
CA LEU A 68 -8.88 37.32 18.38
C LEU A 68 -9.46 37.33 16.96
N VAL A 69 -8.62 37.54 15.95
CA VAL A 69 -9.07 37.69 14.55
C VAL A 69 -8.15 36.88 13.64
N ALA A 70 -8.70 36.08 12.73
CA ALA A 70 -7.95 35.39 11.68
C ALA A 70 -8.76 35.37 10.37
N GLY A 71 -8.10 35.46 9.22
CA GLY A 71 -8.79 35.49 7.92
C GLY A 71 -9.81 36.63 7.73
N GLY A 72 -9.75 37.68 8.55
CA GLY A 72 -10.74 38.77 8.55
C GLY A 72 -12.01 38.50 9.37
N GLU A 73 -12.06 37.42 10.14
CA GLU A 73 -13.19 37.04 11.01
C GLU A 73 -12.77 36.96 12.49
N VAL A 74 -13.72 37.23 13.40
CA VAL A 74 -13.49 37.14 14.85
C VAL A 74 -13.53 35.68 15.30
N LEU A 75 -12.47 35.24 15.98
CA LEU A 75 -12.36 33.93 16.61
C LEU A 75 -12.98 33.98 18.01
N GLY A 76 -14.26 33.59 18.10
CA GLY A 76 -14.97 33.47 19.37
C GLY A 76 -15.52 34.78 19.93
N LEU A 77 -15.81 34.79 21.24
CA LEU A 77 -16.38 35.95 21.94
C LEU A 77 -15.29 36.93 22.39
N GLU A 78 -15.63 38.22 22.42
CA GLU A 78 -14.78 39.26 22.98
C GLU A 78 -14.60 39.13 24.49
N ALA A 79 -13.39 39.40 24.98
CA ALA A 79 -13.07 39.43 26.41
C ALA A 79 -12.88 40.89 26.87
N LYS A 80 -13.41 41.25 28.03
CA LYS A 80 -13.36 42.63 28.56
C LYS A 80 -12.69 42.64 29.92
N THR A 81 -11.89 43.66 30.19
CA THR A 81 -11.39 43.93 31.54
C THR A 81 -12.49 44.53 32.41
N THR A 82 -12.29 44.53 33.72
CA THR A 82 -13.03 45.38 34.65
C THR A 82 -12.74 46.86 34.37
N TYR A 83 -13.59 47.73 34.91
CA TYR A 83 -13.37 49.17 34.91
C TYR A 83 -12.21 49.51 35.86
N ALA A 84 -11.27 50.33 35.39
CA ALA A 84 -10.18 50.88 36.19
C ALA A 84 -10.28 52.40 36.26
N GLU A 85 -10.02 52.98 37.42
CA GLU A 85 -9.98 54.43 37.61
C GLU A 85 -8.84 55.05 36.80
N THR A 86 -9.13 56.15 36.11
CA THR A 86 -8.18 56.82 35.23
C THR A 86 -7.45 57.95 35.95
N MET A 87 -6.13 57.92 35.94
CA MET A 87 -5.26 58.95 36.52
C MET A 87 -4.57 59.75 35.40
N LEU A 88 -3.92 60.87 35.76
CA LEU A 88 -3.11 61.68 34.82
C LEU A 88 -2.03 60.88 34.09
N GLU A 89 -1.46 59.86 34.73
CA GLU A 89 -0.40 59.03 34.15
C GLU A 89 -0.93 57.77 33.41
N GLY A 90 -2.25 57.52 33.46
CA GLY A 90 -2.92 56.37 32.86
C GLY A 90 -3.74 55.54 33.85
N CYS A 91 -3.84 54.23 33.65
CA CYS A 91 -4.60 53.33 34.53
C CYS A 91 -4.01 51.90 34.57
N ASN A 92 -4.42 51.12 35.56
CA ASN A 92 -3.92 49.77 35.82
C ASN A 92 -5.09 48.80 36.01
N TRP A 93 -5.07 47.69 35.27
CA TRP A 93 -6.01 46.58 35.40
C TRP A 93 -5.36 45.36 36.04
N SER A 94 -4.15 45.00 35.57
CA SER A 94 -3.42 43.80 35.96
C SER A 94 -4.22 42.49 35.84
N GLU A 95 -5.18 42.44 34.90
CA GLU A 95 -6.20 41.39 34.80
C GLU A 95 -5.92 40.39 33.66
N TRP A 96 -6.16 39.11 33.90
CA TRP A 96 -6.07 38.05 32.90
C TRP A 96 -7.39 37.83 32.16
N LEU A 97 -7.42 38.18 30.88
CA LEU A 97 -8.50 37.83 29.97
C LEU A 97 -8.31 36.41 29.43
N THR A 98 -9.40 35.65 29.34
CA THR A 98 -9.42 34.28 28.82
C THR A 98 -10.42 34.19 27.68
N PHE A 99 -9.98 33.70 26.52
CA PHE A 99 -10.81 33.54 25.33
C PHE A 99 -11.44 32.16 25.29
N CYS A 100 -12.56 32.01 24.58
CA CYS A 100 -13.20 30.70 24.35
C CYS A 100 -12.50 29.85 23.26
N VAL A 101 -11.28 30.24 22.85
CA VAL A 101 -10.48 29.60 21.80
C VAL A 101 -9.24 28.99 22.45
N LYS A 102 -8.83 27.80 22.00
CA LYS A 102 -7.63 27.11 22.50
C LYS A 102 -6.38 27.45 21.69
N TYR A 103 -5.21 27.30 22.29
CA TYR A 103 -3.94 27.54 21.58
C TYR A 103 -3.75 26.60 20.38
N ARG A 104 -4.25 25.36 20.46
CA ARG A 104 -4.21 24.37 19.35
C ARG A 104 -5.03 24.75 18.13
N ASP A 105 -6.06 25.56 18.33
CA ASP A 105 -7.03 25.90 17.30
C ASP A 105 -6.68 27.23 16.61
N LEU A 106 -5.58 27.89 17.01
CA LEU A 106 -5.17 29.18 16.46
C LEU A 106 -4.55 29.04 15.06
N PRO A 107 -5.13 29.68 14.03
CA PRO A 107 -4.46 29.84 12.73
C PRO A 107 -3.18 30.67 12.84
N ALA A 108 -2.23 30.44 11.91
CA ALA A 108 -0.94 31.14 11.89
C ALA A 108 -1.06 32.68 11.73
N ASP A 109 -2.11 33.13 11.05
CA ASP A 109 -2.40 34.53 10.77
C ASP A 109 -3.26 35.19 11.86
N THR A 110 -3.42 34.57 13.03
CA THR A 110 -4.19 35.15 14.14
C THR A 110 -3.59 36.47 14.63
N TYR A 111 -4.42 37.50 14.77
CA TYR A 111 -4.15 38.77 15.44
C TYR A 111 -4.90 38.84 16.78
N LEU A 112 -4.24 39.43 17.78
CA LEU A 112 -4.89 39.96 18.97
C LEU A 112 -5.16 41.44 18.74
N CYS A 113 -6.43 41.81 18.84
CA CYS A 113 -6.91 43.17 18.66
C CYS A 113 -7.48 43.69 19.97
N LEU A 114 -7.11 44.90 20.37
CA LEU A 114 -7.59 45.56 21.59
C LEU A 114 -8.18 46.93 21.28
N SER A 115 -9.33 47.23 21.86
CA SER A 115 -9.97 48.54 21.82
C SER A 115 -10.15 49.07 23.23
N LEU A 116 -9.78 50.33 23.45
CA LEU A 116 -9.84 50.99 24.75
C LEU A 116 -11.01 51.94 24.80
N TYR A 117 -11.78 51.85 25.88
CA TYR A 117 -12.96 52.68 26.11
C TYR A 117 -12.81 53.46 27.41
N GLU A 118 -13.32 54.68 27.38
CA GLU A 118 -13.40 55.61 28.52
C GLU A 118 -14.88 55.87 28.84
N LEU A 119 -15.19 55.91 30.13
CA LEU A 119 -16.50 56.12 30.70
C LEU A 119 -16.45 57.34 31.64
N CYS A 120 -17.33 58.31 31.38
CA CYS A 120 -17.59 59.43 32.29
C CYS A 120 -19.02 59.31 32.80
N GLU A 121 -19.25 59.65 34.06
CA GLU A 121 -20.59 59.71 34.63
C GLU A 121 -21.52 60.62 33.80
N GLY A 122 -22.68 60.11 33.38
CA GLY A 122 -23.66 60.85 32.58
C GLY A 122 -23.33 61.02 31.09
N ARG A 123 -22.27 60.40 30.56
CA ARG A 123 -21.92 60.41 29.12
C ARG A 123 -21.91 59.01 28.51
N PRO A 124 -22.16 58.87 27.19
CA PRO A 124 -21.99 57.58 26.52
C PRO A 124 -20.52 57.15 26.54
N MET A 125 -20.30 55.83 26.50
CA MET A 125 -18.98 55.22 26.39
C MET A 125 -18.25 55.72 25.14
N LEU A 126 -17.03 56.20 25.31
CA LEU A 126 -16.21 56.75 24.21
C LEU A 126 -15.07 55.78 23.88
N LEU A 127 -14.90 55.49 22.60
CA LEU A 127 -13.71 54.80 22.10
C LEU A 127 -12.52 55.75 22.18
N VAL A 128 -11.51 55.38 22.94
CA VAL A 128 -10.23 56.09 23.03
C VAL A 128 -9.39 55.77 21.81
N GLY A 129 -9.27 54.50 21.46
CA GLY A 129 -8.44 54.04 20.35
C GLY A 129 -8.24 52.53 20.34
N SER A 130 -7.57 52.03 19.32
CA SER A 130 -7.36 50.59 19.12
C SER A 130 -5.89 50.25 18.85
N SER A 131 -5.53 48.99 19.08
CA SER A 131 -4.19 48.45 18.86
C SER A 131 -4.24 46.96 18.51
N SER A 132 -3.41 46.50 17.58
CA SER A 132 -3.34 45.10 17.17
C SER A 132 -1.92 44.53 17.22
N MET A 133 -1.81 43.21 17.39
CA MET A 133 -0.56 42.48 17.19
C MET A 133 -0.78 41.05 16.68
N PRO A 134 0.07 40.53 15.77
CA PRO A 134 -0.03 39.13 15.38
C PRO A 134 0.38 38.23 16.54
N MET A 135 -0.32 37.11 16.75
CA MET A 135 -0.02 36.13 17.81
C MET A 135 1.20 35.28 17.48
N PHE A 136 1.44 35.01 16.21
CA PHE A 136 2.64 34.33 15.72
C PHE A 136 3.66 35.32 15.15
N SER A 137 4.94 34.96 15.26
CA SER A 137 6.04 35.66 14.59
C SER A 137 6.16 35.24 13.13
N LYS A 138 6.94 35.98 12.33
CA LYS A 138 7.24 35.60 10.93
C LYS A 138 7.86 34.21 10.76
N LYS A 139 8.40 33.61 11.83
CA LYS A 139 8.98 32.26 11.85
C LYS A 139 8.00 31.21 12.40
N GLY A 140 6.70 31.50 12.47
CA GLY A 140 5.69 30.58 13.00
C GLY A 140 5.75 30.34 14.51
N ARG A 141 6.59 31.06 15.26
CA ARG A 141 6.68 30.94 16.73
C ARG A 141 5.63 31.80 17.43
N LEU A 142 4.88 31.22 18.37
CA LEU A 142 3.91 31.93 19.21
C LEU A 142 4.61 32.97 20.08
N LYS A 143 4.04 34.18 20.18
CA LYS A 143 4.57 35.24 21.04
C LYS A 143 4.26 34.95 22.50
N SER A 144 5.22 35.25 23.38
CA SER A 144 5.12 35.06 24.82
C SER A 144 5.75 36.23 25.59
N GLY A 145 5.43 36.33 26.88
CA GLY A 145 5.95 37.34 27.80
C GLY A 145 5.44 38.75 27.52
N GLN A 146 6.12 39.74 28.12
CA GLN A 146 5.69 41.14 28.09
C GLN A 146 5.68 41.76 26.69
N GLN A 147 4.59 42.45 26.35
CA GLN A 147 4.40 43.22 25.13
C GLN A 147 3.94 44.64 25.48
N ARG A 148 4.53 45.64 24.83
CA ARG A 148 4.04 47.02 24.85
C ARG A 148 3.49 47.37 23.48
N LEU A 149 2.30 47.94 23.43
CA LEU A 149 1.61 48.31 22.19
C LEU A 149 1.25 49.80 22.25
N GLN A 150 1.50 50.53 21.17
CA GLN A 150 0.95 51.87 20.98
C GLN A 150 -0.54 51.78 20.66
N VAL A 151 -1.33 52.62 21.30
CA VAL A 151 -2.77 52.76 21.05
C VAL A 151 -2.96 53.93 20.09
N TRP A 152 -3.65 53.69 18.99
CA TRP A 152 -3.96 54.71 18.00
C TRP A 152 -5.24 55.43 18.39
N GLU A 153 -5.10 56.64 18.94
CA GLU A 153 -6.22 57.45 19.41
C GLU A 153 -7.21 57.76 18.27
N GLY A 154 -8.52 57.64 18.53
CA GLY A 154 -9.59 57.88 17.56
C GLY A 154 -9.75 56.82 16.45
N CYS A 155 -8.88 55.80 16.41
CA CYS A 155 -8.94 54.74 15.41
C CYS A 155 -9.87 53.60 15.87
N ALA A 156 -10.96 53.39 15.13
CA ALA A 156 -11.82 52.21 15.30
C ALA A 156 -11.10 50.95 14.79
N LEU A 157 -11.32 49.83 15.47
CA LEU A 157 -10.77 48.55 15.07
C LEU A 157 -11.47 48.06 13.79
N ASP A 158 -10.72 47.91 12.71
CA ASP A 158 -11.16 47.18 11.52
C ASP A 158 -10.72 45.72 11.60
N VAL A 159 -11.68 44.83 11.83
CA VAL A 159 -11.47 43.38 11.94
C VAL A 159 -11.02 42.78 10.60
N SER A 160 -11.42 43.37 9.47
CA SER A 160 -11.02 42.87 8.15
C SER A 160 -9.56 43.21 7.82
N GLN A 161 -9.02 44.26 8.44
CA GLN A 161 -7.65 44.74 8.21
C GLN A 161 -6.93 45.07 9.53
N PRO A 162 -6.68 44.07 10.41
CA PRO A 162 -6.05 44.31 11.70
C PRO A 162 -4.65 44.91 11.58
N GLN A 163 -3.97 44.73 10.45
CA GLN A 163 -2.66 45.32 10.15
C GLN A 163 -2.64 46.86 10.17
N LEU A 164 -3.77 47.54 9.97
CA LEU A 164 -3.82 49.02 9.95
C LEU A 164 -3.64 49.64 11.34
N SER A 165 -3.93 48.89 12.41
CA SER A 165 -3.84 49.34 13.81
C SER A 165 -2.67 48.70 14.57
N LEU A 166 -1.62 48.27 13.85
CA LEU A 166 -0.46 47.60 14.45
C LEU A 166 0.17 48.43 15.58
N GLY A 167 0.13 47.89 16.80
CA GLY A 167 0.65 48.56 18.00
C GLY A 167 2.18 48.57 18.10
N LYS A 168 2.91 47.92 17.18
CA LYS A 168 4.38 47.94 17.16
C LYS A 168 4.89 48.35 15.78
N PRO A 169 5.69 49.42 15.67
CA PRO A 169 6.34 49.75 14.42
C PRO A 169 7.38 48.69 14.03
N PRO A 170 7.75 48.61 12.73
CA PRO A 170 8.83 47.75 12.23
C PRO A 170 10.13 47.95 13.02
N LEU A 171 10.96 46.89 13.11
CA LEU A 171 12.19 46.92 13.92
C LEU A 171 13.14 48.08 13.56
N SER A 172 13.18 48.47 12.28
CA SER A 172 14.00 49.56 11.75
C SER A 172 13.59 50.95 12.23
N GLN A 173 12.39 51.10 12.79
CA GLN A 173 11.80 52.37 13.22
C GLN A 173 11.59 52.44 14.74
N ARG A 174 12.14 51.47 15.50
CA ARG A 174 11.98 51.41 16.96
C ARG A 174 13.00 52.28 17.68
N SER A 175 12.57 52.88 18.79
CA SER A 175 13.43 53.58 19.74
C SER A 175 14.49 52.64 20.36
N GLN A 176 15.49 53.23 21.00
CA GLN A 176 16.51 52.50 21.77
C GLN A 176 15.91 51.55 22.82
N VAL A 177 14.76 51.92 23.42
CA VAL A 177 14.04 51.08 24.38
C VAL A 177 13.38 49.87 23.68
N GLY A 178 12.84 50.04 22.48
CA GLY A 178 12.33 48.93 21.67
C GLY A 178 13.41 47.90 21.30
N HIS A 179 14.67 48.33 21.13
CA HIS A 179 15.81 47.43 20.95
C HIS A 179 16.17 46.69 22.25
N LEU A 180 16.19 47.41 23.39
CA LEU A 180 16.43 46.82 24.71
C LEU A 180 15.36 45.80 25.12
N GLU A 181 14.09 46.01 24.74
CA GLU A 181 13.02 45.03 24.95
C GLU A 181 13.23 43.75 24.14
N HIS A 182 13.77 43.86 22.92
CA HIS A 182 14.13 42.69 22.12
C HIS A 182 15.26 41.90 22.77
N LEU A 183 16.30 42.59 23.26
CA LEU A 183 17.42 41.97 23.97
C LEU A 183 16.98 41.34 25.30
N ALA A 184 16.11 42.00 26.07
CA ALA A 184 15.53 41.42 27.29
C ALA A 184 14.73 40.13 27.02
N LYS A 185 14.08 40.04 25.85
CA LYS A 185 13.41 38.81 25.40
C LYS A 185 14.39 37.70 25.05
N LEU A 186 15.55 38.02 24.47
CA LEU A 186 16.61 37.05 24.22
C LEU A 186 17.26 36.57 25.53
N TYR A 187 17.52 37.50 26.46
CA TYR A 187 18.05 37.19 27.78
C TYR A 187 17.12 36.27 28.60
N SER A 188 15.82 36.58 28.65
CA SER A 188 14.85 35.74 29.35
C SER A 188 14.69 34.33 28.75
N ARG A 189 15.08 34.13 27.49
CA ARG A 189 15.10 32.82 26.81
C ARG A 189 16.38 32.03 27.04
N GLY A 190 17.40 32.64 27.66
CA GLY A 190 18.73 32.03 27.77
C GLY A 190 19.57 32.13 26.50
N ASP A 191 19.13 32.91 25.49
CA ASP A 191 19.90 33.17 24.27
C ASP A 191 21.07 34.14 24.54
N VAL A 192 21.05 34.85 25.67
CA VAL A 192 22.14 35.70 26.17
C VAL A 192 22.70 35.08 27.47
N PRO A 193 24.02 34.88 27.60
CA PRO A 193 24.63 34.37 28.81
C PRO A 193 24.35 35.27 30.01
N ARG A 194 24.05 34.68 31.18
CA ARG A 194 23.85 35.44 32.43
C ARG A 194 25.18 35.87 33.04
N CYS A 195 25.22 37.09 33.54
CA CYS A 195 26.34 37.68 34.26
C CYS A 195 25.80 38.52 35.42
N ASP A 196 25.60 37.90 36.58
CA ASP A 196 24.77 38.43 37.67
C ASP A 196 25.05 39.89 38.06
N TRP A 197 26.33 40.30 38.14
CA TRP A 197 26.69 41.67 38.50
C TRP A 197 26.39 42.69 37.38
N LEU A 198 26.62 42.31 36.12
CA LEU A 198 26.38 43.14 34.95
C LEU A 198 24.87 43.23 34.66
N ASP A 199 24.16 42.13 34.86
CA ASP A 199 22.72 42.03 34.68
C ASP A 199 21.98 42.96 35.66
N MET A 200 22.42 43.03 36.92
CA MET A 200 21.86 43.98 37.89
C MET A 200 22.02 45.45 37.45
N LEU A 201 23.20 45.82 36.93
CA LEU A 201 23.45 47.17 36.41
C LEU A 201 22.65 47.44 35.13
N ALA A 202 22.63 46.47 34.21
CA ALA A 202 21.90 46.56 32.96
C ALA A 202 20.38 46.67 33.19
N PHE A 203 19.80 45.90 34.10
CA PHE A 203 18.37 46.01 34.43
C PHE A 203 18.02 47.34 35.08
N LYS A 204 18.87 47.87 35.95
CA LYS A 204 18.69 49.20 36.54
C LYS A 204 18.70 50.29 35.47
N GLU A 205 19.62 50.19 34.51
CA GLU A 205 19.73 51.14 33.40
C GLU A 205 18.58 51.00 32.40
N VAL A 206 18.15 49.77 32.08
CA VAL A 206 16.96 49.49 31.27
C VAL A 206 15.70 50.06 31.93
N ALA A 207 15.56 49.92 33.26
CA ALA A 207 14.45 50.53 33.99
C ALA A 207 14.50 52.06 33.92
N ARG A 208 15.67 52.67 34.06
CA ARG A 208 15.86 54.13 33.91
C ARG A 208 15.44 54.63 32.53
N LEU A 209 15.88 53.94 31.47
CA LEU A 209 15.54 54.29 30.08
C LEU A 209 14.05 54.10 29.78
N ARG A 210 13.43 53.04 30.30
CA ARG A 210 11.97 52.84 30.19
C ARG A 210 11.20 53.97 30.86
N SER A 211 11.59 54.39 32.06
CA SER A 211 10.95 55.51 32.75
C SER A 211 11.14 56.84 32.03
N ALA A 212 12.28 57.04 31.35
CA ALA A 212 12.51 58.24 30.53
C ALA A 212 11.59 58.27 29.30
N GLU A 213 11.45 57.15 28.59
CA GLU A 213 10.58 57.04 27.42
C GLU A 213 9.09 57.17 27.79
N LEU A 214 8.65 56.61 28.92
CA LEU A 214 7.28 56.78 29.40
C LEU A 214 6.96 58.26 29.68
N ARG A 215 7.93 59.02 30.22
CA ARG A 215 7.76 60.47 30.39
C ARG A 215 7.70 61.18 29.04
N GLU A 216 8.57 60.83 28.09
CA GLU A 216 8.57 61.43 26.75
C GLU A 216 7.27 61.15 25.99
N ALA A 217 6.77 59.91 26.04
CA ALA A 217 5.48 59.52 25.47
C ALA A 217 4.31 60.28 26.11
N ALA A 218 4.34 60.49 27.42
CA ALA A 218 3.35 61.32 28.11
C ALA A 218 3.39 62.80 27.65
N HIS A 219 4.58 63.36 27.39
CA HIS A 219 4.70 64.71 26.81
C HIS A 219 4.18 64.78 25.37
N GLN A 220 4.42 63.72 24.58
CA GLN A 220 3.95 63.59 23.20
C GLN A 220 2.49 63.11 23.10
N GLN A 221 1.79 62.95 24.23
CA GLN A 221 0.39 62.51 24.30
C GLN A 221 0.13 61.13 23.66
N VAL A 222 1.15 60.27 23.63
CA VAL A 222 1.06 58.90 23.09
C VAL A 222 0.60 57.93 24.18
N LEU A 223 -0.38 57.09 23.84
CA LEU A 223 -0.91 56.06 24.72
C LEU A 223 -0.19 54.72 24.49
N LEU A 224 0.33 54.12 25.57
CA LEU A 224 1.08 52.86 25.54
C LEU A 224 0.41 51.81 26.44
N LEU A 225 -0.05 50.72 25.85
CA LEU A 225 -0.68 49.60 26.52
C LEU A 225 0.35 48.50 26.82
N ALA A 226 0.49 48.13 28.08
CA ALA A 226 1.31 47.00 28.51
C ALA A 226 0.47 45.73 28.68
N LEU A 227 0.92 44.65 28.05
CA LEU A 227 0.31 43.33 28.06
C LEU A 227 1.34 42.28 28.50
N GLU A 228 0.86 41.18 29.06
CA GLU A 228 1.66 40.00 29.36
C GLU A 228 1.01 38.75 28.77
N LEU A 229 1.74 38.07 27.88
CA LEU A 229 1.33 36.79 27.30
C LEU A 229 1.93 35.63 28.11
N PRO A 230 1.23 34.49 28.24
CA PRO A 230 1.76 33.31 28.93
C PRO A 230 3.12 32.89 28.39
N VAL A 231 4.00 32.43 29.29
CA VAL A 231 5.33 31.90 28.96
C VAL A 231 5.30 30.40 29.09
N PHE A 232 5.61 29.70 27.99
CA PHE A 232 5.69 28.25 27.95
C PHE A 232 7.12 27.78 28.27
N PRO A 233 7.30 26.60 28.90
CA PRO A 233 8.62 26.03 29.18
C PRO A 233 9.51 25.89 27.93
N HIS A 234 8.90 25.60 26.78
CA HIS A 234 9.58 25.48 25.49
C HIS A 234 8.91 26.37 24.45
N ALA A 235 9.61 26.67 23.35
CA ALA A 235 9.05 27.49 22.26
C ALA A 235 7.87 26.77 21.60
N VAL A 236 6.74 27.46 21.42
CA VAL A 236 5.59 26.91 20.68
C VAL A 236 5.70 27.31 19.21
N LEU A 237 5.71 26.33 18.30
CA LEU A 237 5.82 26.49 16.85
C LEU A 237 4.52 26.07 16.16
N TYR A 238 4.09 26.83 15.16
CA TYR A 238 2.90 26.52 14.37
C TYR A 238 3.14 25.31 13.47
N GLN A 239 2.18 24.37 13.46
CA GLN A 239 2.15 23.25 12.52
C GLN A 239 1.16 23.53 11.39
N GLN A 240 1.59 23.35 10.15
CA GLN A 240 0.71 23.37 8.98
C GLN A 240 0.34 21.92 8.60
N PRO A 241 -0.94 21.51 8.72
CA PRO A 241 -1.37 20.20 8.24
C PRO A 241 -1.33 20.16 6.70
N LEU A 242 -0.73 19.10 6.14
CA LEU A 242 -0.81 18.81 4.71
C LEU A 242 -2.21 18.27 4.40
N THR A 243 -2.87 18.81 3.39
CA THR A 243 -4.16 18.27 2.93
C THR A 243 -3.97 16.84 2.40
N ALA A 244 -5.00 15.99 2.54
CA ALA A 244 -4.95 14.62 2.04
C ALA A 244 -4.53 14.54 0.56
N ALA A 245 -4.94 15.51 -0.27
CA ALA A 245 -4.50 15.64 -1.66
C ALA A 245 -2.98 15.88 -1.80
N ALA A 246 -2.37 16.67 -0.92
CA ALA A 246 -0.93 16.92 -0.91
C ALA A 246 -0.14 15.70 -0.39
N VAL A 247 -0.73 14.93 0.54
CA VAL A 247 -0.14 13.65 1.03
C VAL A 247 -0.16 12.60 -0.07
N VAL A 248 -1.26 12.50 -0.84
CA VAL A 248 -1.37 11.60 -2.01
C VAL A 248 -0.38 12.01 -3.12
N ALA A 249 -0.24 13.31 -3.38
CA ALA A 249 0.74 13.83 -4.34
C ALA A 249 2.20 13.60 -3.88
N GLN A 250 2.47 13.64 -2.57
CA GLN A 250 3.80 13.35 -2.01
C GLN A 250 4.13 11.86 -2.00
N ALA A 251 3.16 10.99 -1.77
CA ALA A 251 3.34 9.55 -1.93
C ALA A 251 3.70 9.20 -3.39
N ALA A 252 3.14 9.95 -4.35
CA ALA A 252 3.51 9.85 -5.77
C ALA A 252 4.91 10.40 -6.05
N ALA A 253 5.28 11.57 -5.49
CA ALA A 253 6.58 12.21 -5.75
C ALA A 253 7.78 11.50 -5.10
N LYS A 254 7.57 10.66 -4.08
CA LYS A 254 8.65 9.89 -3.43
C LYS A 254 9.13 8.70 -4.27
N LYS A 255 8.41 8.34 -5.34
CA LYS A 255 8.71 7.20 -6.22
C LYS A 255 9.48 7.54 -7.49
N GLU A 256 9.55 8.82 -7.88
CA GLU A 256 10.25 9.23 -9.10
C GLU A 256 11.40 10.20 -8.76
N GLY A 257 12.58 9.94 -9.33
CA GLY A 257 13.83 10.60 -8.96
C GLY A 257 13.85 12.13 -9.10
N PRO A 258 14.96 12.78 -8.70
CA PRO A 258 15.03 14.22 -8.42
C PRO A 258 14.71 15.18 -9.59
N GLY A 259 14.53 14.69 -10.81
CA GLY A 259 14.26 15.51 -12.01
C GLY A 259 12.81 15.95 -12.21
N VAL A 260 11.82 15.20 -11.72
CA VAL A 260 10.38 15.51 -11.96
C VAL A 260 9.79 16.37 -10.84
N ALA A 261 10.42 16.38 -9.66
CA ALA A 261 10.01 17.16 -8.50
C ALA A 261 9.93 18.67 -8.76
N ALA A 262 10.74 19.20 -9.68
CA ALA A 262 10.72 20.63 -10.03
C ALA A 262 9.47 21.03 -10.86
N SER A 263 8.96 20.12 -11.70
CA SER A 263 7.78 20.36 -12.54
C SER A 263 6.48 20.22 -11.77
N ALA A 264 6.38 19.20 -10.89
CA ALA A 264 5.20 19.00 -10.03
C ALA A 264 5.08 20.06 -8.92
N ALA A 265 6.20 20.55 -8.39
CA ALA A 265 6.20 21.67 -7.43
C ALA A 265 5.69 22.98 -8.06
N ALA A 266 5.97 23.22 -9.35
CA ALA A 266 5.47 24.39 -10.06
C ALA A 266 3.95 24.33 -10.31
N ALA A 267 3.41 23.14 -10.60
CA ALA A 267 1.96 22.95 -10.80
C ALA A 267 1.17 23.07 -9.48
N SER A 268 1.72 22.59 -8.36
CA SER A 268 1.10 22.72 -7.03
C SER A 268 1.08 24.16 -6.52
N ALA A 269 2.01 25.01 -6.93
CA ALA A 269 2.03 26.42 -6.56
C ALA A 269 0.93 27.24 -7.26
N ALA A 270 0.38 26.75 -8.38
CA ALA A 270 -0.69 27.40 -9.11
C ALA A 270 -2.11 27.06 -8.57
N ALA A 271 -2.27 25.94 -7.86
CA ALA A 271 -3.57 25.44 -7.38
C ALA A 271 -3.89 25.79 -5.92
N ALA A 272 -2.89 26.15 -5.11
CA ALA A 272 -3.11 26.74 -3.79
C ALA A 272 -3.23 28.26 -3.95
N GLY A 273 -4.41 28.82 -3.68
CA GLY A 273 -4.64 30.26 -3.68
C GLY A 273 -3.52 30.99 -2.94
N GLN A 274 -3.04 32.07 -3.55
CA GLN A 274 -1.95 32.90 -3.03
C GLN A 274 -2.29 33.41 -1.62
N GLY A 275 -1.81 32.69 -0.59
CA GLY A 275 -1.72 33.20 0.77
C GLY A 275 -0.64 34.28 0.87
N PRO A 276 -0.65 35.13 1.89
CA PRO A 276 0.09 36.41 1.93
C PRO A 276 1.62 36.28 2.09
N TRP A 277 2.17 35.07 1.95
CA TRP A 277 3.60 34.80 2.08
C TRP A 277 4.16 34.49 0.69
N GLY A 278 4.52 35.55 -0.03
CA GLY A 278 5.19 35.43 -1.33
C GLY A 278 6.53 34.67 -1.23
N PRO A 279 7.05 34.13 -2.34
CA PRO A 279 8.26 33.33 -2.38
C PRO A 279 9.47 34.25 -2.22
N GLY A 280 9.82 34.58 -0.98
CA GLY A 280 10.86 35.57 -0.70
C GLY A 280 11.23 35.67 0.77
N SER A 281 11.36 34.54 1.48
CA SER A 281 12.08 34.47 2.75
C SER A 281 12.25 33.01 3.15
N GLY A 282 13.49 32.52 3.19
CA GLY A 282 13.83 31.16 3.61
C GLY A 282 13.40 30.89 5.05
N SER A 283 12.19 30.36 5.22
CA SER A 283 11.79 29.61 6.41
C SER A 283 11.89 28.13 6.05
N ASP A 284 12.90 27.46 6.59
CA ASP A 284 13.05 26.01 6.44
C ASP A 284 11.83 25.33 7.06
N ILE A 285 10.88 24.91 6.23
CA ILE A 285 9.77 24.04 6.67
C ILE A 285 10.40 22.68 7.00
N ILE A 286 10.49 22.37 8.29
CA ILE A 286 10.96 21.08 8.77
C ILE A 286 9.80 20.09 8.65
N ARG A 287 10.00 19.04 7.84
CA ARG A 287 8.99 17.99 7.62
C ARG A 287 9.15 16.89 8.67
N PHE A 288 8.10 16.63 9.44
CA PHE A 288 8.01 15.52 10.38
C PHE A 288 7.03 14.46 9.87
N HIS A 289 7.33 13.19 10.12
CA HIS A 289 6.46 12.07 9.80
C HIS A 289 5.54 11.80 11.00
N ASP A 290 4.23 11.87 10.79
CA ASP A 290 3.24 11.50 11.81
C ASP A 290 2.92 10.00 11.70
N PRO A 291 3.28 9.18 12.71
CA PRO A 291 3.05 7.74 12.69
C PRO A 291 1.57 7.34 12.86
N GLU A 292 0.67 8.26 13.24
CA GLU A 292 -0.75 7.95 13.47
C GLU A 292 -1.64 8.17 12.23
N VAL A 293 -1.10 8.74 11.15
CA VAL A 293 -1.81 8.93 9.89
C VAL A 293 -2.12 7.56 9.26
N GLY A 294 -3.42 7.22 9.20
CA GLY A 294 -3.93 5.95 8.67
C GLY A 294 -4.50 5.00 9.72
N TRP A 295 -4.45 5.34 11.02
CA TRP A 295 -5.06 4.55 12.09
C TRP A 295 -6.56 4.85 12.23
N GLU A 296 -7.35 3.85 12.61
CA GLU A 296 -8.79 4.03 12.87
C GLU A 296 -9.03 4.99 14.04
N ASN A 297 -9.93 5.96 13.85
CA ASN A 297 -10.27 6.94 14.87
C ASN A 297 -10.99 6.27 16.06
N PRO A 298 -10.38 6.21 17.27
CA PRO A 298 -10.98 5.53 18.41
C PRO A 298 -12.31 6.15 18.87
N ALA A 299 -12.51 7.46 18.64
CA ALA A 299 -13.73 8.15 18.97
C ALA A 299 -14.88 7.76 18.04
N GLU A 300 -14.62 7.63 16.75
CA GLU A 300 -15.59 7.12 15.76
C GLU A 300 -15.94 5.65 16.04
N LEU A 301 -14.94 4.83 16.37
CA LEU A 301 -15.16 3.42 16.70
C LEU A 301 -16.02 3.27 17.97
N LYS A 302 -15.77 4.09 18.99
CA LYS A 302 -16.60 4.15 20.20
C LYS A 302 -18.02 4.65 19.90
N ALA A 303 -18.16 5.70 19.09
CA ALA A 303 -19.46 6.23 18.69
C ALA A 303 -20.28 5.21 17.88
N ALA A 304 -19.63 4.49 16.96
CA ALA A 304 -20.25 3.42 16.18
C ALA A 304 -20.70 2.25 17.08
N LYS A 305 -19.86 1.82 18.03
CA LYS A 305 -20.24 0.79 19.02
C LYS A 305 -21.42 1.22 19.90
N LEU A 306 -21.42 2.47 20.36
CA LEU A 306 -22.54 3.03 21.12
C LEU A 306 -23.83 3.07 20.29
N ALA A 307 -23.76 3.57 19.05
CA ALA A 307 -24.90 3.60 18.15
C ALA A 307 -25.48 2.19 17.89
N ARG A 308 -24.63 1.18 17.69
CA ARG A 308 -25.07 -0.23 17.57
C ARG A 308 -25.69 -0.76 18.86
N SER A 309 -25.11 -0.43 20.01
CA SER A 309 -25.62 -0.84 21.33
C SER A 309 -27.01 -0.28 21.62
N VAL A 310 -27.31 0.95 21.18
CA VAL A 310 -28.62 1.60 21.38
C VAL A 310 -29.72 0.89 20.56
N THR A 311 -29.39 0.35 19.38
CA THR A 311 -30.35 -0.31 18.48
C THR A 311 -30.61 -1.79 18.84
N ARG A 312 -29.98 -2.34 19.90
CA ARG A 312 -30.11 -3.75 20.30
C ARG A 312 -31.55 -4.20 20.64
N GLY A 313 -32.45 -3.27 20.97
CA GLY A 313 -33.82 -3.58 21.43
C GLY A 313 -34.92 -3.57 20.37
N VAL A 314 -34.69 -3.02 19.17
CA VAL A 314 -35.72 -2.88 18.13
C VAL A 314 -35.28 -3.66 16.89
N ILE A 315 -35.73 -4.91 16.79
CA ILE A 315 -35.43 -5.80 15.66
C ILE A 315 -36.66 -5.90 14.77
N ASP A 316 -36.71 -5.10 13.71
CA ASP A 316 -37.68 -5.28 12.63
C ASP A 316 -37.11 -6.26 11.60
N ARG A 317 -37.64 -7.50 11.60
CA ARG A 317 -37.20 -8.58 10.69
C ARG A 317 -37.70 -8.38 9.26
N ASP A 318 -38.75 -7.58 9.08
CA ASP A 318 -39.39 -7.33 7.79
C ASP A 318 -38.90 -6.03 7.13
N LEU A 319 -37.94 -5.35 7.77
CA LEU A 319 -37.35 -4.12 7.29
C LEU A 319 -36.67 -4.32 5.93
N LYS A 320 -37.15 -3.60 4.91
CA LYS A 320 -36.60 -3.63 3.54
C LYS A 320 -35.97 -2.29 3.17
N PRO A 321 -34.83 -2.30 2.45
CA PRO A 321 -34.20 -1.07 2.00
C PRO A 321 -35.04 -0.38 0.92
N ASN A 322 -35.12 0.96 1.01
CA ASN A 322 -35.70 1.81 -0.02
C ASN A 322 -34.81 1.86 -1.29
N SER A 323 -35.25 2.57 -2.33
CA SER A 323 -34.54 2.59 -3.62
C SER A 323 -33.11 3.15 -3.54
N GLU A 324 -32.88 4.15 -2.70
CA GLU A 324 -31.56 4.74 -2.49
C GLU A 324 -30.64 3.83 -1.67
N GLU A 325 -31.18 3.25 -0.60
CA GLU A 325 -30.46 2.30 0.26
C GLU A 325 -30.07 1.04 -0.52
N ARG A 326 -30.95 0.53 -1.39
CA ARG A 326 -30.61 -0.57 -2.31
C ARG A 326 -29.45 -0.22 -3.23
N ARG A 327 -29.44 1.01 -3.78
CA ARG A 327 -28.34 1.47 -4.64
C ARG A 327 -27.02 1.55 -3.86
N ARG A 328 -27.05 2.05 -2.63
CA ARG A 328 -25.88 2.11 -1.74
C ARG A 328 -25.38 0.70 -1.36
N ILE A 329 -26.27 -0.22 -1.01
CA ILE A 329 -25.93 -1.62 -0.75
C ILE A 329 -25.28 -2.23 -2.00
N ALA A 330 -25.90 -2.07 -3.17
CA ALA A 330 -25.36 -2.59 -4.42
C ALA A 330 -23.95 -2.04 -4.73
N ALA A 331 -23.68 -0.76 -4.44
CA ALA A 331 -22.35 -0.19 -4.57
C ALA A 331 -21.34 -0.83 -3.61
N VAL A 332 -21.75 -1.10 -2.36
CA VAL A 332 -20.90 -1.79 -1.37
C VAL A 332 -20.61 -3.23 -1.78
N LEU A 333 -21.60 -3.95 -2.32
CA LEU A 333 -21.42 -5.33 -2.78
C LEU A 333 -20.50 -5.46 -4.00
N ARG A 334 -20.36 -4.40 -4.80
CA ARG A 334 -19.40 -4.34 -5.92
C ARG A 334 -17.97 -4.06 -5.49
N LEU A 335 -17.74 -3.71 -4.22
CA LEU A 335 -16.38 -3.45 -3.74
C LEU A 335 -15.56 -4.75 -3.74
N PRO A 336 -14.29 -4.69 -4.17
CA PRO A 336 -13.41 -5.85 -4.15
C PRO A 336 -13.33 -6.52 -2.77
N PRO A 337 -13.11 -7.85 -2.68
CA PRO A 337 -13.01 -8.61 -1.43
C PRO A 337 -12.15 -7.92 -0.36
N ASN A 338 -10.91 -7.57 -0.69
CA ASN A 338 -9.91 -6.99 0.22
C ASN A 338 -10.15 -5.52 0.61
N LYS A 339 -11.15 -4.81 0.06
CA LYS A 339 -11.37 -3.41 0.44
C LYS A 339 -12.02 -3.32 1.83
N PRO A 340 -11.43 -2.55 2.76
CA PRO A 340 -12.03 -2.34 4.07
C PRO A 340 -13.35 -1.58 3.93
N LEU A 341 -14.37 -2.01 4.67
CA LEU A 341 -15.68 -1.37 4.68
C LEU A 341 -15.69 -0.17 5.63
N GLN A 342 -16.17 0.97 5.14
CA GLN A 342 -16.39 2.17 5.95
C GLN A 342 -17.48 1.95 7.01
N ALA A 343 -17.45 2.73 8.09
CA ALA A 343 -18.39 2.61 9.21
C ALA A 343 -19.87 2.72 8.78
N GLU A 344 -20.17 3.64 7.86
CA GLU A 344 -21.52 3.83 7.30
C GLU A 344 -22.01 2.60 6.52
N ALA A 345 -21.14 2.04 5.67
CA ALA A 345 -21.44 0.82 4.92
C ALA A 345 -21.67 -0.37 5.86
N LYS A 346 -20.84 -0.52 6.90
CA LYS A 346 -21.01 -1.56 7.93
C LYS A 346 -22.37 -1.41 8.64
N ALA A 347 -22.73 -0.19 9.04
CA ALA A 347 -24.01 0.09 9.69
C ALA A 347 -25.21 -0.21 8.77
N LEU A 348 -25.09 0.14 7.48
CA LEU A 348 -26.12 -0.10 6.48
C LEU A 348 -26.38 -1.61 6.27
N LEU A 349 -25.31 -2.40 6.09
CA LEU A 349 -25.42 -3.85 5.94
C LEU A 349 -25.97 -4.51 7.20
N TRP A 350 -25.52 -4.08 8.38
CA TRP A 350 -26.03 -4.60 9.65
C TRP A 350 -27.51 -4.31 9.82
N ARG A 351 -27.97 -3.09 9.49
CA ARG A 351 -29.39 -2.70 9.59
C ARG A 351 -30.29 -3.60 8.73
N PHE A 352 -29.90 -3.92 7.51
CA PHE A 352 -30.71 -4.70 6.55
C PHE A 352 -30.40 -6.19 6.51
N ARG A 353 -29.61 -6.72 7.45
CA ARG A 353 -29.12 -8.11 7.48
C ARG A 353 -30.16 -9.19 7.19
N PHE A 354 -31.39 -9.07 7.71
CA PHE A 354 -32.45 -10.07 7.47
C PHE A 354 -32.94 -10.08 6.02
N SER A 355 -32.99 -8.91 5.36
CA SER A 355 -33.36 -8.82 3.94
C SER A 355 -32.26 -9.27 2.99
N LEU A 356 -31.00 -9.33 3.47
CA LEU A 356 -29.83 -9.71 2.67
C LEU A 356 -29.56 -11.21 2.65
N VAL A 357 -30.24 -12.01 3.49
CA VAL A 357 -30.05 -13.47 3.60
C VAL A 357 -30.22 -14.18 2.25
N THR A 358 -31.08 -13.65 1.37
CA THR A 358 -31.31 -14.20 0.02
C THR A 358 -30.25 -13.79 -1.01
N GLU A 359 -29.44 -12.78 -0.71
CA GLU A 359 -28.42 -12.23 -1.61
C GLU A 359 -27.07 -12.93 -1.38
N LYS A 360 -26.68 -13.81 -2.29
CA LYS A 360 -25.47 -14.66 -2.16
C LYS A 360 -24.20 -13.82 -1.95
N ARG A 361 -24.02 -12.79 -2.77
CA ARG A 361 -22.82 -11.93 -2.79
C ARG A 361 -22.70 -11.03 -1.55
N ALA A 362 -23.75 -10.95 -0.74
CA ALA A 362 -23.75 -10.11 0.45
C ALA A 362 -23.12 -10.77 1.68
N LEU A 363 -22.94 -12.11 1.70
CA LEU A 363 -22.50 -12.81 2.91
C LEU A 363 -21.12 -12.32 3.38
N THR A 364 -20.12 -12.30 2.50
CA THR A 364 -18.73 -11.94 2.90
C THR A 364 -18.66 -10.51 3.42
N LYS A 365 -19.35 -9.57 2.76
CA LYS A 365 -19.45 -8.17 3.21
C LYS A 365 -20.23 -8.02 4.51
N PHE A 366 -21.30 -8.78 4.70
CA PHE A 366 -22.04 -8.82 5.96
C PHE A 366 -21.15 -9.32 7.09
N LEU A 367 -20.45 -10.44 6.93
CA LEU A 367 -19.58 -11.00 7.97
C LEU A 367 -18.40 -10.07 8.34
N LYS A 368 -17.95 -9.21 7.40
CA LYS A 368 -16.98 -8.13 7.65
C LYS A 368 -17.53 -6.96 8.48
N CYS A 369 -18.85 -6.81 8.58
CA CYS A 369 -19.46 -5.73 9.37
C CYS A 369 -19.72 -6.10 10.83
N VAL A 370 -19.80 -7.40 11.13
CA VAL A 370 -20.10 -7.97 12.45
C VAL A 370 -18.99 -7.67 13.46
N ASP A 371 -19.36 -7.20 14.65
CA ASP A 371 -18.41 -7.16 15.77
C ASP A 371 -18.38 -8.54 16.47
N TRP A 372 -17.43 -9.39 16.09
CA TRP A 372 -17.30 -10.73 16.67
C TRP A 372 -16.85 -10.75 18.13
N THR A 373 -16.46 -9.60 18.70
CA THR A 373 -16.18 -9.47 20.14
C THR A 373 -17.47 -9.38 20.97
N ASP A 374 -18.58 -9.03 20.32
CA ASP A 374 -19.91 -9.04 20.93
C ASP A 374 -20.57 -10.40 20.74
N ALA A 375 -20.82 -11.09 21.87
CA ALA A 375 -21.44 -12.41 21.87
C ALA A 375 -22.86 -12.42 21.27
N GLN A 376 -23.64 -11.35 21.43
CA GLN A 376 -25.00 -11.28 20.88
C GLN A 376 -24.98 -11.07 19.37
N GLU A 377 -24.18 -10.11 18.88
CA GLU A 377 -24.03 -9.89 17.42
C GLU A 377 -23.45 -11.12 16.74
N GLY A 378 -22.39 -11.71 17.31
CA GLY A 378 -21.74 -12.91 16.76
C GLY A 378 -22.67 -14.13 16.71
N GLN A 379 -23.52 -14.32 17.73
CA GLN A 379 -24.51 -15.40 17.72
C GLN A 379 -25.59 -15.18 16.66
N GLN A 380 -26.14 -13.96 16.56
CA GLN A 380 -27.12 -13.62 15.53
C GLN A 380 -26.56 -13.77 14.11
N ALA A 381 -25.33 -13.31 13.88
CA ALA A 381 -24.65 -13.47 12.59
C ALA A 381 -24.45 -14.96 12.24
N SER A 382 -24.10 -15.80 13.24
CA SER A 382 -23.94 -17.24 13.05
C SER A 382 -25.25 -17.93 12.65
N GLU A 383 -26.37 -17.54 13.26
CA GLU A 383 -27.71 -18.08 12.93
C GLU A 383 -28.18 -17.65 11.54
N LEU A 384 -27.95 -16.38 11.17
CA LEU A 384 -28.27 -15.88 9.84
C LEU A 384 -27.43 -16.54 8.75
N MET A 385 -26.15 -16.78 9.01
CA MET A 385 -25.26 -17.46 8.07
C MET A 385 -25.73 -18.87 7.73
N GLN A 386 -26.33 -19.60 8.68
CA GLN A 386 -26.91 -20.93 8.41
C GLN A 386 -28.15 -20.89 7.52
N GLN A 387 -28.86 -19.76 7.51
CA GLN A 387 -30.05 -19.54 6.69
C GLN A 387 -29.73 -18.84 5.36
N TRP A 388 -28.48 -18.43 5.16
CA TRP A 388 -28.05 -17.68 3.99
C TRP A 388 -28.17 -18.50 2.72
N ALA A 389 -28.44 -17.82 1.60
CA ALA A 389 -28.40 -18.43 0.30
C ALA A 389 -27.02 -19.09 0.05
N PRO A 390 -26.96 -20.29 -0.57
CA PRO A 390 -25.71 -20.98 -0.82
C PRO A 390 -24.72 -20.10 -1.58
N ILE A 391 -23.53 -19.93 -1.01
CA ILE A 391 -22.45 -19.10 -1.56
C ILE A 391 -21.64 -19.84 -2.63
N GLU A 392 -20.88 -19.08 -3.41
CA GLU A 392 -20.01 -19.62 -4.44
C GLU A 392 -18.62 -19.97 -3.91
N VAL A 393 -17.80 -20.64 -4.72
CA VAL A 393 -16.44 -21.06 -4.34
C VAL A 393 -15.56 -19.84 -4.06
N ALA A 394 -15.69 -18.77 -4.84
CA ALA A 394 -14.96 -17.53 -4.62
C ALA A 394 -15.22 -16.96 -3.22
N ASP A 395 -16.49 -16.87 -2.83
CA ASP A 395 -16.89 -16.40 -1.49
C ASP A 395 -16.34 -17.33 -0.39
N ALA A 396 -16.44 -18.65 -0.58
CA ALA A 396 -15.91 -19.61 0.39
C ALA A 396 -14.39 -19.49 0.58
N LEU A 397 -13.64 -19.26 -0.50
CA LEU A 397 -12.20 -19.00 -0.43
C LEU A 397 -11.90 -17.65 0.24
N GLU A 398 -12.70 -16.61 -0.01
CA GLU A 398 -12.60 -15.32 0.70
C GLU A 398 -12.80 -15.52 2.21
N LEU A 399 -13.78 -16.32 2.64
CA LEU A 399 -14.03 -16.62 4.05
C LEU A 399 -12.89 -17.40 4.74
N LEU A 400 -11.95 -17.97 3.98
CA LEU A 400 -10.74 -18.61 4.49
C LEU A 400 -9.55 -17.66 4.58
N SER A 401 -9.71 -16.38 4.19
CA SER A 401 -8.64 -15.39 4.21
C SER A 401 -8.29 -14.88 5.62
N PRO A 402 -7.22 -14.06 5.76
CA PRO A 402 -6.83 -13.44 7.03
C PRO A 402 -7.91 -12.54 7.64
N ASP A 403 -8.85 -12.05 6.81
CA ASP A 403 -9.94 -11.16 7.24
C ASP A 403 -10.91 -11.85 8.21
N PHE A 404 -10.99 -13.18 8.15
CA PHE A 404 -11.98 -13.98 8.89
C PHE A 404 -11.30 -14.95 9.85
N LYS A 405 -11.32 -14.58 11.13
CA LYS A 405 -10.73 -15.36 12.23
C LYS A 405 -11.74 -16.24 12.98
N ASN A 406 -13.05 -16.08 12.73
CA ASN A 406 -14.07 -16.78 13.48
C ASN A 406 -14.24 -18.24 13.00
N ASP A 407 -14.12 -19.21 13.92
CA ASP A 407 -14.20 -20.63 13.61
C ASP A 407 -15.53 -21.08 12.97
N LYS A 408 -16.66 -20.44 13.30
CA LYS A 408 -17.96 -20.78 12.70
C LYS A 408 -18.02 -20.32 11.24
N VAL A 409 -17.46 -19.15 10.93
CA VAL A 409 -17.36 -18.64 9.55
C VAL A 409 -16.48 -19.55 8.70
N ARG A 410 -15.30 -19.90 9.21
CA ARG A 410 -14.39 -20.81 8.51
C ARG A 410 -14.99 -22.21 8.34
N ALA A 411 -15.76 -22.69 9.32
CA ALA A 411 -16.50 -23.94 9.20
C ALA A 411 -17.53 -23.93 8.07
N HIS A 412 -18.26 -22.82 7.91
CA HIS A 412 -19.23 -22.65 6.83
C HIS A 412 -18.53 -22.67 5.46
N ALA A 413 -17.39 -21.99 5.33
CA ALA A 413 -16.57 -22.03 4.13
C ALA A 413 -16.12 -23.46 3.76
N VAL A 414 -15.61 -24.21 4.74
CA VAL A 414 -15.20 -25.61 4.54
C VAL A 414 -16.38 -26.49 4.14
N ALA A 415 -17.56 -26.30 4.72
CA ALA A 415 -18.76 -27.05 4.35
C ALA A 415 -19.17 -26.81 2.88
N THR A 416 -19.02 -25.58 2.38
CA THR A 416 -19.26 -25.27 0.96
C THR A 416 -18.24 -25.95 0.04
N LEU A 417 -16.96 -25.96 0.42
CA LEU A 417 -15.89 -26.62 -0.34
C LEU A 417 -16.00 -28.15 -0.31
N GLN A 418 -16.53 -28.73 0.76
CA GLN A 418 -16.75 -30.19 0.88
C GLN A 418 -17.69 -30.75 -0.20
N ALA A 419 -18.62 -29.93 -0.69
CA ALA A 419 -19.57 -30.32 -1.73
C ALA A 419 -18.97 -30.33 -3.15
N LYS A 420 -17.74 -29.84 -3.34
CA LYS A 420 -17.06 -29.76 -4.64
C LYS A 420 -16.33 -31.07 -4.94
N ASP A 421 -16.09 -31.37 -6.21
CA ASP A 421 -15.32 -32.54 -6.63
C ASP A 421 -13.81 -32.32 -6.46
N ASP A 422 -13.05 -33.41 -6.48
CA ASP A 422 -11.60 -33.34 -6.25
C ASP A 422 -10.86 -32.63 -7.38
N ASP A 423 -11.30 -32.77 -8.62
CA ASP A 423 -10.64 -32.16 -9.78
C ASP A 423 -10.76 -30.62 -9.73
N GLU A 424 -11.92 -30.10 -9.33
CA GLU A 424 -12.12 -28.68 -9.06
C GLU A 424 -11.28 -28.21 -7.87
N LEU A 425 -11.23 -28.98 -6.77
CA LEU A 425 -10.44 -28.60 -5.58
C LEU A 425 -8.93 -28.57 -5.84
N LEU A 426 -8.41 -29.40 -6.75
CA LEU A 426 -7.00 -29.41 -7.12
C LEU A 426 -6.55 -28.06 -7.70
N TYR A 427 -7.43 -27.33 -8.40
CA TYR A 427 -7.13 -25.97 -8.88
C TYR A 427 -6.87 -24.97 -7.75
N TYR A 428 -7.40 -25.21 -6.55
CA TYR A 428 -7.29 -24.31 -5.40
C TYR A 428 -6.44 -24.91 -4.26
N LEU A 429 -5.93 -26.14 -4.41
CA LEU A 429 -5.28 -26.88 -3.33
C LEU A 429 -4.07 -26.12 -2.76
N LEU A 430 -3.27 -25.47 -3.59
CA LEU A 430 -2.17 -24.64 -3.10
C LEU A 430 -2.66 -23.53 -2.16
N GLN A 431 -3.71 -22.80 -2.55
CA GLN A 431 -4.30 -21.72 -1.75
C GLN A 431 -4.99 -22.26 -0.50
N LEU A 432 -5.60 -23.45 -0.55
CA LEU A 432 -6.16 -24.11 0.62
C LEU A 432 -5.07 -24.52 1.62
N VAL A 433 -3.90 -24.96 1.14
CA VAL A 433 -2.74 -25.19 2.00
C VAL A 433 -2.25 -23.87 2.61
N GLN A 434 -2.16 -22.80 1.83
CA GLN A 434 -1.80 -21.47 2.37
C GLN A 434 -2.84 -20.94 3.37
N ALA A 435 -4.12 -21.23 3.17
CA ALA A 435 -5.20 -20.83 4.09
C ALA A 435 -5.06 -21.46 5.49
N LEU A 436 -4.34 -22.59 5.62
CA LEU A 436 -4.02 -23.18 6.93
C LEU A 436 -3.19 -22.22 7.81
N ARG A 437 -2.45 -21.27 7.23
CA ARG A 437 -1.72 -20.22 7.97
C ARG A 437 -2.65 -19.38 8.84
N PHE A 438 -3.90 -19.20 8.41
CA PHE A 438 -4.87 -18.32 9.07
C PHE A 438 -5.79 -19.06 10.05
N GLU A 439 -5.60 -20.36 10.24
CA GLU A 439 -6.33 -21.16 11.22
C GLU A 439 -5.86 -20.87 12.65
N ALA A 440 -6.81 -20.87 13.60
CA ALA A 440 -6.51 -20.67 15.01
C ALA A 440 -5.77 -21.87 15.65
N HIS A 441 -5.97 -23.07 15.10
CA HIS A 441 -5.46 -24.32 15.65
C HIS A 441 -4.96 -25.23 14.52
N ASP A 442 -3.96 -26.06 14.81
CA ASP A 442 -3.35 -26.96 13.80
C ASP A 442 -4.32 -28.05 13.35
N ALA A 443 -5.10 -28.60 14.28
CA ALA A 443 -6.19 -29.53 14.00
C ALA A 443 -7.48 -28.76 13.66
N SER A 444 -7.44 -27.86 12.68
CA SER A 444 -8.60 -27.11 12.21
C SER A 444 -9.59 -27.96 11.42
N ARG A 445 -10.77 -27.40 11.09
CA ARG A 445 -11.72 -28.04 10.17
C ARG A 445 -11.15 -28.14 8.76
N LEU A 446 -10.44 -27.12 8.31
CA LEU A 446 -9.77 -27.11 7.01
C LEU A 446 -8.70 -28.21 6.95
N ALA A 447 -7.86 -28.36 7.97
CA ALA A 447 -6.84 -29.42 8.04
C ALA A 447 -7.47 -30.82 7.97
N ARG A 448 -8.51 -31.08 8.77
CA ARG A 448 -9.23 -32.37 8.73
C ARG A 448 -9.90 -32.62 7.38
N PHE A 449 -10.44 -31.59 6.75
CA PHE A 449 -11.04 -31.68 5.42
C PHE A 449 -10.00 -32.10 4.37
N LEU A 450 -8.87 -31.40 4.29
CA LEU A 450 -7.81 -31.71 3.32
C LEU A 450 -7.25 -33.12 3.52
N VAL A 451 -6.97 -33.50 4.77
CA VAL A 451 -6.51 -34.86 5.11
C VAL A 451 -7.58 -35.91 4.77
N GLY A 452 -8.85 -35.62 5.05
CA GLY A 452 -9.96 -36.51 4.70
C GLY A 452 -10.05 -36.76 3.19
N ARG A 453 -9.96 -35.72 2.36
CA ARG A 453 -9.96 -35.87 0.88
C ARG A 453 -8.73 -36.65 0.39
N ALA A 454 -7.56 -36.39 0.96
CA ALA A 454 -6.34 -37.11 0.63
C ALA A 454 -6.44 -38.63 0.87
N THR A 455 -7.18 -39.09 1.88
CA THR A 455 -7.35 -40.54 2.09
C THR A 455 -8.17 -41.24 1.00
N ALA A 456 -9.04 -40.50 0.30
CA ALA A 456 -9.89 -41.02 -0.76
C ALA A 456 -9.25 -40.89 -2.15
N ASN A 457 -8.36 -39.91 -2.35
CA ASN A 457 -7.78 -39.57 -3.64
C ASN A 457 -6.24 -39.55 -3.59
N PRO A 458 -5.56 -40.53 -4.23
CA PRO A 458 -4.10 -40.62 -4.27
C PRO A 458 -3.39 -39.39 -4.84
N ALA A 459 -3.93 -38.79 -5.90
CA ALA A 459 -3.33 -37.61 -6.52
C ALA A 459 -3.40 -36.41 -5.56
N PHE A 460 -4.56 -36.23 -4.90
CA PHE A 460 -4.74 -35.21 -3.88
C PHE A 460 -3.77 -35.39 -2.71
N ALA A 461 -3.54 -36.62 -2.25
CA ALA A 461 -2.58 -36.92 -1.19
C ALA A 461 -1.13 -36.58 -1.58
N ILE A 462 -0.73 -36.91 -2.81
CA ILE A 462 0.63 -36.62 -3.31
C ILE A 462 0.84 -35.11 -3.40
N PHE A 463 -0.09 -34.36 -3.99
CA PHE A 463 0.03 -32.90 -4.06
C PHE A 463 -0.01 -32.24 -2.68
N LEU A 464 -0.91 -32.69 -1.79
CA LEU A 464 -0.98 -32.18 -0.42
C LEU A 464 0.33 -32.43 0.34
N HIS A 465 0.96 -33.60 0.15
CA HIS A 465 2.27 -33.89 0.72
C HIS A 465 3.31 -32.86 0.27
N TRP A 466 3.47 -32.67 -1.05
CA TRP A 466 4.50 -31.78 -1.58
C TRP A 466 4.26 -30.31 -1.19
N TYR A 467 3.01 -29.84 -1.20
CA TYR A 467 2.69 -28.47 -0.83
C TYR A 467 2.90 -28.18 0.67
N LEU A 468 2.70 -29.17 1.54
CA LEU A 468 3.04 -29.03 2.96
C LEU A 468 4.55 -29.13 3.20
N PHE A 469 5.23 -30.02 2.47
CA PHE A 469 6.67 -30.26 2.60
C PHE A 469 7.49 -29.01 2.26
N THR A 470 7.13 -28.30 1.18
CA THR A 470 7.83 -27.07 0.75
C THR A 470 7.73 -25.91 1.74
N GLU A 471 6.82 -26.02 2.71
CA GLU A 471 6.53 -24.99 3.70
C GLU A 471 7.17 -25.28 5.07
N TRP A 472 7.84 -26.42 5.25
CA TRP A 472 8.46 -26.80 6.54
C TRP A 472 9.56 -25.85 7.00
N GLU A 473 10.28 -25.23 6.06
CA GLU A 473 11.33 -24.26 6.37
C GLU A 473 10.78 -22.86 6.68
N ASP A 474 9.47 -22.63 6.51
CA ASP A 474 8.84 -21.37 6.88
C ASP A 474 8.83 -21.18 8.41
N PRO A 475 9.42 -20.09 8.95
CA PRO A 475 9.50 -19.89 10.40
C PRO A 475 8.15 -19.74 11.12
N GLU A 476 7.13 -19.25 10.43
CA GLU A 476 5.81 -18.97 11.01
C GLU A 476 4.83 -20.12 10.79
N PHE A 477 4.90 -20.77 9.62
CA PHE A 477 3.94 -21.79 9.20
C PHE A 477 4.48 -23.22 9.27
N GLY A 478 5.80 -23.43 9.25
CA GLY A 478 6.41 -24.75 9.13
C GLY A 478 5.99 -25.73 10.23
N GLY A 479 5.84 -25.25 11.47
CA GLY A 479 5.35 -26.07 12.59
C GLY A 479 3.94 -26.61 12.34
N ARG A 480 3.02 -25.77 11.85
CA ARG A 480 1.66 -26.18 11.51
C ARG A 480 1.62 -27.08 10.28
N ALA A 481 2.37 -26.75 9.23
CA ALA A 481 2.48 -27.58 8.04
C ALA A 481 2.95 -29.00 8.39
N SER A 482 3.94 -29.11 9.30
CA SER A 482 4.42 -30.40 9.83
C SER A 482 3.38 -31.15 10.67
N ALA A 483 2.61 -30.45 11.52
CA ALA A 483 1.51 -31.06 12.28
C ALA A 483 0.41 -31.61 11.36
N VAL A 484 0.00 -30.86 10.34
CA VAL A 484 -1.01 -31.30 9.36
C VAL A 484 -0.47 -32.47 8.52
N HIS A 485 0.79 -32.43 8.11
CA HIS A 485 1.45 -33.55 7.42
C HIS A 485 1.50 -34.81 8.28
N SER A 486 1.83 -34.69 9.57
CA SER A 486 1.76 -35.82 10.51
C SER A 486 0.37 -36.42 10.59
N GLY A 487 -0.66 -35.57 10.55
CA GLY A 487 -2.07 -35.98 10.43
C GLY A 487 -2.36 -36.74 9.13
N LEU A 488 -1.82 -36.28 8.00
CA LEU A 488 -1.92 -36.98 6.70
C LEU A 488 -1.29 -38.36 6.76
N VAL A 489 -0.07 -38.49 7.29
CA VAL A 489 0.62 -39.79 7.42
C VAL A 489 -0.18 -40.76 8.29
N SER A 490 -0.69 -40.29 9.43
CA SER A 490 -1.53 -41.09 10.32
C SER A 490 -2.83 -41.54 9.63
N ALA A 491 -3.48 -40.64 8.90
CA ALA A 491 -4.71 -40.95 8.17
C ALA A 491 -4.48 -41.95 7.02
N LEU A 492 -3.38 -41.83 6.28
CA LEU A 492 -3.00 -42.80 5.24
C LEU A 492 -2.69 -44.18 5.84
N ALA A 493 -1.99 -44.24 6.98
CA ALA A 493 -1.76 -45.50 7.69
C ALA A 493 -3.09 -46.13 8.17
N GLY A 494 -4.05 -45.31 8.59
CA GLY A 494 -5.39 -45.75 8.98
C GLY A 494 -6.31 -46.16 7.80
N ALA A 495 -5.99 -45.78 6.56
CA ALA A 495 -6.80 -46.04 5.38
C ALA A 495 -6.56 -47.44 4.73
N GLY A 496 -5.85 -48.33 5.44
CA GLY A 496 -5.56 -49.70 4.99
C GLY A 496 -4.59 -49.75 3.81
N ARG A 497 -4.67 -50.81 3.00
CA ARG A 497 -3.68 -51.13 1.95
C ARG A 497 -3.52 -50.01 0.91
N VAL A 498 -4.61 -49.31 0.57
CA VAL A 498 -4.57 -48.22 -0.41
C VAL A 498 -3.76 -47.04 0.13
N GLY A 499 -4.06 -46.62 1.37
CA GLY A 499 -3.32 -45.54 2.02
C GLY A 499 -1.84 -45.88 2.27
N GLU A 500 -1.54 -47.11 2.67
CA GLU A 500 -0.16 -47.61 2.79
C GLU A 500 0.59 -47.57 1.45
N ALA A 501 -0.06 -47.94 0.35
CA ALA A 501 0.53 -47.88 -0.98
C ALA A 501 0.82 -46.44 -1.43
N VAL A 502 -0.10 -45.50 -1.14
CA VAL A 502 0.11 -44.07 -1.42
C VAL A 502 1.26 -43.51 -0.59
N TRP A 503 1.33 -43.86 0.70
CA TRP A 503 2.42 -43.42 1.56
C TRP A 503 3.77 -44.00 1.12
N LEU A 504 3.82 -45.28 0.73
CA LEU A 504 5.01 -45.89 0.17
C LEU A 504 5.44 -45.20 -1.14
N ALA A 505 4.49 -44.84 -2.00
CA ALA A 505 4.75 -44.07 -3.21
C ALA A 505 5.37 -42.71 -2.89
N ILE A 506 4.80 -41.96 -1.94
CA ILE A 506 5.32 -40.66 -1.49
C ILE A 506 6.78 -40.82 -1.00
N ARG A 507 7.06 -41.81 -0.14
CA ARG A 507 8.42 -42.06 0.35
C ARG A 507 9.42 -42.32 -0.77
N ARG A 508 9.05 -43.17 -1.75
CA ARG A 508 9.88 -43.44 -2.93
C ARG A 508 10.13 -42.18 -3.76
N GLN A 509 9.15 -41.28 -3.87
CA GLN A 509 9.35 -40.00 -4.53
C GLN A 509 10.32 -39.11 -3.73
N THR A 510 10.23 -39.05 -2.40
CA THR A 510 11.18 -38.30 -1.56
C THR A 510 12.61 -38.83 -1.68
N ASP A 511 12.77 -40.17 -1.72
CA ASP A 511 14.06 -40.82 -1.93
C ASP A 511 14.62 -40.49 -3.32
N MET A 512 13.77 -40.53 -4.36
CA MET A 512 14.13 -40.10 -5.72
C MET A 512 14.65 -38.65 -5.73
N MET A 513 13.94 -37.72 -5.08
CA MET A 513 14.37 -36.31 -5.03
C MET A 513 15.72 -36.15 -4.33
N SER A 514 15.96 -36.92 -3.27
CA SER A 514 17.24 -36.93 -2.54
C SER A 514 18.40 -37.41 -3.42
N GLN A 515 18.17 -38.44 -4.24
CA GLN A 515 19.17 -38.94 -5.19
C GLN A 515 19.45 -37.94 -6.32
N LEU A 516 18.41 -37.29 -6.86
CA LEU A 516 18.57 -36.23 -7.87
C LEU A 516 19.34 -35.02 -7.32
N ALA A 517 19.09 -34.63 -6.06
CA ALA A 517 19.83 -33.58 -5.37
C ALA A 517 21.32 -33.96 -5.20
N TYR A 518 21.59 -35.23 -4.82
CA TYR A 518 22.95 -35.75 -4.72
C TYR A 518 23.69 -35.73 -6.06
N ILE A 519 23.05 -36.24 -7.14
CA ILE A 519 23.59 -36.18 -8.50
C ILE A 519 23.95 -34.74 -8.87
N THR A 520 23.04 -33.79 -8.63
CA THR A 520 23.26 -32.39 -9.00
C THR A 520 24.40 -31.76 -8.21
N LYS A 521 24.57 -32.11 -6.95
CA LYS A 521 25.71 -31.68 -6.12
C LYS A 521 27.04 -32.22 -6.67
N GLU A 522 27.11 -33.49 -7.07
CA GLU A 522 28.32 -34.05 -7.68
C GLU A 522 28.62 -33.44 -9.05
N LEU A 523 27.60 -33.22 -9.89
CA LEU A 523 27.77 -32.56 -11.18
C LEU A 523 28.27 -31.11 -11.03
N LYS A 524 27.85 -30.39 -9.98
CA LYS A 524 28.37 -29.04 -9.64
C LYS A 524 29.83 -29.07 -9.18
N ARG A 525 30.35 -30.18 -8.65
CA ARG A 525 31.80 -30.31 -8.33
C ARG A 525 32.66 -30.44 -9.57
N LEU A 526 32.08 -30.95 -10.66
CA LEU A 526 32.75 -31.09 -11.96
C LEU A 526 32.76 -29.77 -12.77
N THR A 527 32.07 -28.73 -12.28
CA THR A 527 32.12 -27.38 -12.88
C THR A 527 33.19 -26.51 -12.22
N CYS A 528 34.06 -25.89 -13.02
CA CYS A 528 34.98 -24.83 -12.59
C CYS A 528 34.35 -23.44 -12.78
N SER A 529 34.93 -22.39 -12.18
CA SER A 529 34.46 -21.00 -12.32
C SER A 529 34.31 -20.58 -13.79
N ALA A 530 33.12 -20.08 -14.15
CA ALA A 530 32.77 -19.67 -15.52
C ALA A 530 33.58 -18.46 -16.03
N ALA A 531 34.22 -17.68 -15.15
CA ALA A 531 34.90 -16.44 -15.49
C ALA A 531 36.20 -16.61 -16.32
N THR A 532 36.74 -17.83 -16.46
CA THR A 532 38.02 -18.11 -17.14
C THR A 532 37.96 -19.25 -18.16
N ALA A 533 36.79 -19.81 -18.45
CA ALA A 533 36.65 -21.01 -19.29
C ALA A 533 36.52 -20.66 -20.79
N THR A 534 37.27 -21.36 -21.64
CA THR A 534 37.11 -21.25 -23.11
C THR A 534 35.90 -22.07 -23.60
N PRO A 535 35.33 -21.80 -24.80
CA PRO A 535 34.25 -22.61 -25.37
C PRO A 535 34.59 -24.11 -25.48
N ALA A 536 35.86 -24.44 -25.72
CA ALA A 536 36.34 -25.82 -25.75
C ALA A 536 36.33 -26.48 -24.35
N ASP A 537 36.68 -25.72 -23.31
CA ASP A 537 36.60 -26.18 -21.92
C ASP A 537 35.15 -26.42 -21.49
N VAL A 538 34.24 -25.53 -21.87
CA VAL A 538 32.79 -25.66 -21.62
C VAL A 538 32.23 -26.92 -22.30
N ALA A 539 32.60 -27.17 -23.56
CA ALA A 539 32.19 -28.37 -24.28
C ALA A 539 32.77 -29.66 -23.66
N ARG A 540 34.03 -29.65 -23.22
CA ARG A 540 34.67 -30.79 -22.53
C ARG A 540 33.99 -31.06 -21.19
N GLN A 541 33.73 -30.03 -20.39
CA GLN A 541 33.00 -30.13 -19.11
C GLN A 541 31.58 -30.63 -19.32
N GLY A 542 30.88 -30.15 -20.36
CA GLY A 542 29.59 -30.67 -20.78
C GLY A 542 29.63 -32.19 -20.99
N ARG A 543 30.56 -32.69 -21.82
CA ARG A 543 30.70 -34.13 -22.06
C ARG A 543 31.03 -34.92 -20.79
N ALA A 544 31.93 -34.42 -19.95
CA ALA A 544 32.29 -35.07 -18.69
C ALA A 544 31.08 -35.19 -17.75
N ARG A 545 30.26 -34.13 -17.63
CA ARG A 545 29.03 -34.13 -16.82
C ARG A 545 27.98 -35.11 -17.35
N HIS A 546 27.80 -35.18 -18.67
CA HIS A 546 26.91 -36.18 -19.28
C HIS A 546 27.40 -37.60 -18.99
N GLY A 547 28.70 -37.86 -19.11
CA GLY A 547 29.28 -39.17 -18.77
C GLY A 547 29.04 -39.54 -17.31
N ALA A 548 29.36 -38.63 -16.39
CA ALA A 548 29.18 -38.83 -14.96
C ALA A 548 27.70 -39.05 -14.58
N LEU A 549 26.78 -38.25 -15.12
CA LEU A 549 25.34 -38.42 -14.90
C LEU A 549 24.87 -39.82 -15.31
N ARG A 550 25.30 -40.28 -16.49
CA ARG A 550 24.92 -41.60 -17.02
C ARG A 550 25.49 -42.73 -16.17
N GLU A 551 26.72 -42.60 -15.70
CA GLU A 551 27.37 -43.58 -14.82
C GLU A 551 26.68 -43.63 -13.44
N MET A 552 26.29 -42.48 -12.90
CA MET A 552 25.62 -42.40 -11.60
C MET A 552 24.24 -43.08 -11.59
N VAL A 553 23.49 -42.94 -12.69
CA VAL A 553 22.13 -43.50 -12.84
C VAL A 553 22.15 -44.94 -13.38
N ALA A 554 23.28 -45.43 -13.89
CA ALA A 554 23.39 -46.81 -14.40
C ALA A 554 23.11 -47.87 -13.32
N GLU A 555 22.85 -49.11 -13.73
CA GLU A 555 22.49 -50.23 -12.85
C GLU A 555 23.51 -50.50 -11.72
N ASN A 556 24.79 -50.19 -11.94
CA ASN A 556 25.85 -50.34 -10.94
C ASN A 556 26.32 -49.00 -10.34
N GLY A 557 25.61 -47.91 -10.64
CA GLY A 557 25.93 -46.57 -10.18
C GLY A 557 25.45 -46.30 -8.75
N PRO A 558 25.95 -45.23 -8.10
CA PRO A 558 25.52 -44.79 -6.78
C PRO A 558 24.03 -44.44 -6.66
N CYS A 559 23.35 -44.18 -7.78
CA CYS A 559 21.91 -43.87 -7.84
C CYS A 559 21.15 -44.85 -8.73
N SER A 560 21.57 -46.12 -8.74
CA SER A 560 20.97 -47.20 -9.54
C SER A 560 19.49 -47.45 -9.22
N GLU A 561 19.03 -47.11 -8.02
CA GLU A 561 17.61 -47.17 -7.64
C GLU A 561 16.73 -46.31 -8.56
N LEU A 562 17.26 -45.22 -9.12
CA LEU A 562 16.54 -44.40 -10.08
C LEU A 562 16.23 -45.14 -11.39
N ALA A 563 17.08 -46.09 -11.80
CA ALA A 563 16.87 -46.86 -13.03
C ALA A 563 15.75 -47.90 -12.91
N VAL A 564 15.42 -48.32 -11.68
CA VAL A 564 14.38 -49.34 -11.38
C VAL A 564 13.24 -48.78 -10.52
N LEU A 565 13.18 -47.45 -10.38
CA LEU A 565 12.19 -46.77 -9.56
C LEU A 565 10.77 -47.06 -10.06
N ARG A 566 9.89 -47.46 -9.15
CA ARG A 566 8.46 -47.64 -9.44
C ARG A 566 7.62 -46.81 -8.48
N ALA A 567 7.17 -45.65 -8.95
CA ALA A 567 6.33 -44.73 -8.20
C ALA A 567 5.51 -43.84 -9.17
N PRO A 568 4.34 -43.33 -8.77
CA PRO A 568 3.65 -42.27 -9.52
C PRO A 568 4.59 -41.08 -9.73
N LEU A 569 4.47 -40.39 -10.87
CA LEU A 569 5.23 -39.18 -11.13
C LEU A 569 4.71 -38.05 -10.23
N PRO A 570 5.58 -37.32 -9.49
CA PRO A 570 5.10 -36.23 -8.62
C PRO A 570 4.32 -35.13 -9.36
N LEU A 571 4.74 -34.79 -10.59
CA LEU A 571 4.09 -33.77 -11.43
C LEU A 571 2.71 -34.21 -11.94
N ASP A 572 2.53 -35.52 -12.17
CA ASP A 572 1.29 -36.10 -12.66
C ASP A 572 1.11 -37.50 -12.05
N PRO A 573 0.41 -37.60 -10.90
CA PRO A 573 0.21 -38.87 -10.21
C PRO A 573 -0.56 -39.93 -11.01
N SER A 574 -1.16 -39.57 -12.14
CA SER A 574 -1.81 -40.55 -13.03
C SER A 574 -0.80 -41.37 -13.85
N LEU A 575 0.44 -40.87 -13.98
CA LEU A 575 1.52 -41.53 -14.70
C LEU A 575 2.40 -42.33 -13.73
N LEU A 576 2.63 -43.60 -14.06
CA LEU A 576 3.58 -44.45 -13.32
C LEU A 576 4.98 -44.32 -13.92
N LEU A 577 5.94 -43.84 -13.13
CA LEU A 577 7.34 -43.86 -13.50
C LEU A 577 7.91 -45.26 -13.21
N GLU A 578 8.55 -45.87 -14.21
CA GLU A 578 9.14 -47.22 -14.14
C GLU A 578 10.68 -47.23 -14.16
N GLY A 579 11.29 -46.05 -14.05
CA GLY A 579 12.73 -45.87 -13.98
C GLY A 579 13.24 -44.79 -14.93
N LEU A 580 14.47 -44.34 -14.69
CA LEU A 580 15.21 -43.43 -15.57
C LEU A 580 16.05 -44.24 -16.56
N LEU A 581 16.05 -43.82 -17.84
CA LEU A 581 16.90 -44.39 -18.88
C LEU A 581 18.24 -43.64 -18.90
N PRO A 582 19.37 -44.25 -18.45
CA PRO A 582 20.64 -43.55 -18.34
C PRO A 582 21.06 -42.88 -19.66
N GLN A 583 20.91 -43.58 -20.79
CA GLN A 583 21.28 -43.07 -22.12
C GLN A 583 20.56 -41.78 -22.53
N ASP A 584 19.34 -41.57 -22.04
CA ASP A 584 18.50 -40.41 -22.36
C ASP A 584 18.67 -39.27 -21.34
N CYS A 585 19.33 -39.54 -20.21
CA CYS A 585 19.65 -38.51 -19.21
C CYS A 585 20.68 -37.52 -19.76
N THR A 586 20.35 -36.23 -19.65
CA THR A 586 21.19 -35.11 -20.07
C THR A 586 21.20 -34.02 -19.00
N CYS A 587 22.25 -33.21 -18.99
CA CYS A 587 22.35 -32.05 -18.11
C CYS A 587 22.55 -30.78 -18.95
N PHE A 588 21.78 -29.74 -18.66
CA PHE A 588 21.88 -28.44 -19.32
C PHE A 588 22.04 -27.33 -18.29
N ASN A 589 22.72 -26.25 -18.67
CA ASN A 589 22.87 -25.06 -17.86
C ASN A 589 21.81 -24.03 -18.31
N SER A 590 21.08 -23.44 -17.36
CA SER A 590 20.13 -22.35 -17.63
C SER A 590 20.84 -20.98 -17.61
N PRO A 591 20.45 -19.99 -18.45
CA PRO A 591 21.12 -18.69 -18.59
C PRO A 591 21.19 -17.81 -17.34
N LEU A 592 20.43 -18.08 -16.27
CA LEU A 592 20.60 -17.43 -14.96
C LEU A 592 21.96 -17.75 -14.29
N SER A 593 22.82 -18.55 -14.94
CA SER A 593 24.20 -18.83 -14.52
C SER A 593 25.22 -18.88 -15.68
N GLY A 594 24.95 -18.22 -16.82
CA GLY A 594 25.91 -18.08 -17.92
C GLY A 594 26.29 -19.38 -18.65
N SER A 595 25.72 -19.62 -19.84
CA SER A 595 26.39 -20.37 -20.94
C SER A 595 25.52 -20.46 -22.22
N GLU A 596 26.22 -20.63 -23.34
CA GLU A 596 25.73 -20.80 -24.71
C GLU A 596 24.95 -22.11 -24.98
N GLN A 597 24.17 -22.07 -26.07
CA GLN A 597 23.18 -23.06 -26.51
C GLN A 597 23.76 -24.27 -27.26
N LEU A 598 23.15 -25.46 -27.06
CA LEU A 598 22.97 -26.53 -28.06
C LEU A 598 21.95 -27.56 -27.54
N GLN A 599 20.83 -27.76 -28.25
CA GLN A 599 19.70 -28.63 -27.89
C GLN A 599 19.73 -29.90 -28.73
N GLN A 600 19.50 -31.06 -28.12
CA GLN A 600 19.13 -32.27 -28.84
C GLN A 600 17.61 -32.45 -28.72
N GLN A 601 16.89 -32.22 -29.83
CA GLN A 601 15.48 -32.61 -29.95
C GLN A 601 15.43 -34.11 -30.28
N GLN A 602 14.82 -34.90 -29.41
CA GLN A 602 14.14 -36.12 -29.82
C GLN A 602 12.69 -36.03 -29.31
N ARG A 603 11.73 -36.30 -30.20
CA ARG A 603 10.35 -36.59 -29.78
C ARG A 603 10.44 -37.77 -28.80
N PRO A 604 9.83 -37.69 -27.59
CA PRO A 604 9.75 -38.87 -26.75
C PRO A 604 9.03 -39.98 -27.54
N ALA A 605 9.65 -41.16 -27.60
CA ALA A 605 8.99 -42.36 -28.13
C ALA A 605 7.73 -42.65 -27.30
N ALA A 606 6.75 -43.36 -27.87
CA ALA A 606 5.55 -43.78 -27.16
C ALA A 606 5.93 -44.45 -25.82
N GLY A 607 5.41 -43.91 -24.70
CA GLY A 607 5.71 -44.38 -23.35
C GLY A 607 6.88 -43.69 -22.62
N ARG A 608 7.54 -42.68 -23.20
CA ARG A 608 8.57 -41.88 -22.51
C ARG A 608 8.02 -40.54 -22.03
N CYS A 609 8.29 -40.19 -20.77
CA CYS A 609 8.05 -38.86 -20.21
C CYS A 609 9.39 -38.16 -19.99
N VAL A 610 9.46 -36.85 -20.26
CA VAL A 610 10.65 -36.03 -20.02
C VAL A 610 10.33 -35.03 -18.93
N VAL A 611 11.17 -34.99 -17.90
CA VAL A 611 11.04 -34.09 -16.75
C VAL A 611 12.36 -33.40 -16.52
N ILE A 612 12.30 -32.12 -16.15
CA ILE A 612 13.45 -31.33 -15.76
C ILE A 612 13.49 -31.29 -14.23
N TYR A 613 14.59 -31.75 -13.64
CA TYR A 613 14.91 -31.44 -12.24
C TYR A 613 15.78 -30.19 -12.20
N LYS A 614 15.40 -29.22 -11.36
CA LYS A 614 16.07 -27.93 -11.25
C LYS A 614 16.48 -27.68 -9.79
N LYS A 615 17.75 -27.30 -9.56
CA LYS A 615 18.33 -27.07 -8.23
C LYS A 615 19.08 -25.74 -8.16
N GLY A 616 18.69 -24.88 -7.23
CA GLY A 616 19.22 -23.54 -6.98
C GLY A 616 18.21 -22.41 -7.18
N ASP A 617 16.98 -22.71 -7.58
CA ASP A 617 15.94 -21.72 -7.88
C ASP A 617 14.68 -22.05 -7.08
N ASP A 618 14.04 -21.03 -6.51
CA ASP A 618 12.74 -21.16 -5.86
C ASP A 618 11.62 -21.20 -6.91
N LEU A 619 11.00 -22.36 -7.08
CA LEU A 619 9.96 -22.58 -8.11
C LEU A 619 8.55 -22.30 -7.63
N ARG A 620 8.35 -21.87 -6.37
CA ARG A 620 7.00 -21.61 -5.82
C ARG A 620 6.30 -20.47 -6.54
N GLN A 621 7.06 -19.49 -7.03
CA GLN A 621 6.52 -18.41 -7.84
C GLN A 621 6.00 -18.92 -9.20
N ASP A 622 6.81 -19.69 -9.94
CA ASP A 622 6.41 -20.31 -11.20
C ASP A 622 5.21 -21.24 -11.03
N GLN A 623 5.22 -22.07 -9.97
CA GLN A 623 4.11 -22.94 -9.61
C GLN A 623 2.81 -22.14 -9.44
N PHE A 624 2.84 -21.07 -8.65
CA PHE A 624 1.67 -20.24 -8.42
C PHE A 624 1.14 -19.63 -9.73
N VAL A 625 2.02 -19.07 -10.56
CA VAL A 625 1.62 -18.45 -11.83
C VAL A 625 1.00 -19.48 -12.78
N LEU A 626 1.62 -20.66 -12.91
CA LEU A 626 1.12 -21.72 -13.79
C LEU A 626 -0.19 -22.32 -13.27
N GLN A 627 -0.38 -22.40 -11.96
CA GLN A 627 -1.66 -22.77 -11.37
C GLN A 627 -2.74 -21.74 -11.72
N MET A 628 -2.44 -20.44 -11.65
CA MET A 628 -3.36 -19.38 -12.06
C MET A 628 -3.68 -19.47 -13.55
N ILE A 629 -2.70 -19.70 -14.41
CA ILE A 629 -2.91 -19.90 -15.86
C ILE A 629 -3.79 -21.14 -16.11
N SER A 630 -3.55 -22.25 -15.39
CA SER A 630 -4.37 -23.48 -15.50
C SER A 630 -5.82 -23.23 -15.10
N LEU A 631 -6.03 -22.47 -14.02
CA LEU A 631 -7.37 -22.07 -13.60
C LEU A 631 -8.03 -21.17 -14.65
N MET A 632 -7.34 -20.14 -15.13
CA MET A 632 -7.87 -19.21 -16.14
C MET A 632 -8.23 -19.95 -17.43
N ASP A 633 -7.39 -20.90 -17.87
CA ASP A 633 -7.69 -21.78 -19.01
C ASP A 633 -8.94 -22.63 -18.78
N ASN A 634 -9.11 -23.20 -17.58
CA ASN A 634 -10.33 -23.94 -17.22
C ASN A 634 -11.58 -23.02 -17.24
N LEU A 635 -11.48 -21.80 -16.71
CA LEU A 635 -12.58 -20.82 -16.73
C LEU A 635 -13.00 -20.45 -18.15
N LEU A 636 -12.02 -20.25 -19.05
CA LEU A 636 -12.31 -19.98 -20.46
C LEU A 636 -12.99 -21.17 -21.15
N LYS A 637 -12.52 -22.39 -20.88
CA LYS A 637 -13.11 -23.62 -21.43
C LYS A 637 -14.55 -23.86 -20.95
N ARG A 638 -14.88 -23.48 -19.70
CA ARG A 638 -16.27 -23.54 -19.18
C ARG A 638 -17.22 -22.64 -19.98
N GLU A 639 -16.72 -21.53 -20.51
CA GLU A 639 -17.44 -20.62 -21.41
C GLU A 639 -17.28 -20.98 -22.91
N ASN A 640 -16.80 -22.19 -23.22
CA ASN A 640 -16.55 -22.72 -24.56
C ASN A 640 -15.46 -21.98 -25.37
N LEU A 641 -14.56 -21.24 -24.71
CA LEU A 641 -13.43 -20.58 -25.35
C LEU A 641 -12.13 -21.39 -25.13
N ASP A 642 -11.83 -22.32 -26.04
CA ASP A 642 -10.54 -23.03 -26.03
C ASP A 642 -9.45 -22.22 -26.77
N LEU A 643 -8.52 -21.67 -25.99
CA LEU A 643 -7.37 -20.92 -26.50
C LEU A 643 -6.13 -21.80 -26.77
N ARG A 644 -6.25 -23.14 -26.68
CA ARG A 644 -5.15 -24.08 -26.98
C ARG A 644 -3.89 -23.82 -26.15
N LEU A 645 -4.07 -23.41 -24.89
CA LEU A 645 -2.98 -23.10 -23.97
C LEU A 645 -2.22 -24.36 -23.55
N THR A 646 -0.98 -24.17 -23.12
CA THR A 646 -0.11 -25.25 -22.62
C THR A 646 0.40 -24.90 -21.22
N PRO A 647 -0.47 -24.93 -20.20
CA PRO A 647 -0.04 -24.75 -18.82
C PRO A 647 0.77 -25.98 -18.38
N TYR A 648 2.09 -25.91 -18.52
CA TYR A 648 2.98 -26.99 -18.09
C TYR A 648 3.05 -27.02 -16.55
N THR A 649 3.28 -28.21 -15.99
CA THR A 649 3.30 -28.37 -14.54
C THR A 649 4.68 -28.06 -13.95
N VAL A 650 4.69 -27.35 -12.83
CA VAL A 650 5.85 -27.10 -11.98
C VAL A 650 5.51 -27.54 -10.56
N LEU A 651 6.39 -28.33 -9.96
CA LEU A 651 6.24 -28.78 -8.58
C LEU A 651 7.54 -28.52 -7.81
N PRO A 652 7.55 -27.52 -6.91
CA PRO A 652 8.61 -27.36 -5.94
C PRO A 652 8.66 -28.59 -5.03
N THR A 653 9.87 -29.10 -4.79
CA THR A 653 10.12 -30.25 -3.90
C THR A 653 10.92 -29.86 -2.66
N GLY A 654 11.29 -28.59 -2.56
CA GLY A 654 12.06 -27.98 -1.49
C GLY A 654 12.07 -26.46 -1.65
N SER A 655 12.89 -25.76 -0.86
CA SER A 655 13.00 -24.30 -0.91
C SER A 655 13.80 -23.78 -2.11
N ASP A 656 14.70 -24.59 -2.67
CA ASP A 656 15.56 -24.24 -3.80
C ASP A 656 15.53 -25.30 -4.91
N ASP A 657 14.56 -26.22 -4.92
CA ASP A 657 14.45 -27.23 -5.97
C ASP A 657 13.04 -27.68 -6.31
N GLY A 658 12.95 -28.35 -7.46
CA GLY A 658 11.71 -28.95 -7.92
C GLY A 658 11.80 -29.55 -9.31
N LEU A 659 10.64 -29.99 -9.76
CA LEU A 659 10.43 -30.61 -11.06
C LEU A 659 9.66 -29.66 -11.97
N VAL A 660 10.01 -29.66 -13.25
CA VAL A 660 9.34 -28.91 -14.31
C VAL A 660 9.03 -29.87 -15.45
N GLN A 661 7.78 -29.87 -15.90
CA GLN A 661 7.38 -30.66 -17.07
C GLN A 661 8.11 -30.15 -18.32
N PHE A 662 8.71 -31.07 -19.09
CA PHE A 662 9.30 -30.71 -20.37
C PHE A 662 8.24 -30.73 -21.47
N VAL A 663 8.10 -29.60 -22.17
CA VAL A 663 7.27 -29.50 -23.38
C VAL A 663 8.20 -29.40 -24.60
N PRO A 664 8.10 -30.31 -25.59
CA PRO A 664 8.93 -30.24 -26.79
C PRO A 664 8.69 -28.95 -27.60
N SER A 665 9.62 -28.00 -27.47
CA SER A 665 9.52 -26.67 -28.09
C SER A 665 10.90 -26.05 -28.32
N ALA A 666 10.93 -24.87 -28.96
CA ALA A 666 12.12 -24.04 -29.09
C ALA A 666 11.79 -22.57 -28.76
N PRO A 667 12.73 -21.81 -28.19
CA PRO A 667 12.53 -20.38 -27.94
C PRO A 667 12.47 -19.59 -29.25
N LEU A 668 11.66 -18.52 -29.27
CA LEU A 668 11.50 -17.67 -30.46
C LEU A 668 12.82 -17.06 -30.93
N SER A 669 13.69 -16.65 -30.00
CA SER A 669 15.02 -16.11 -30.32
C SER A 669 15.83 -17.05 -31.21
N ARG A 670 15.87 -18.34 -30.87
CA ARG A 670 16.56 -19.38 -31.62
C ARG A 670 15.87 -19.64 -32.96
N ILE A 671 14.55 -19.75 -32.96
CA ILE A 671 13.77 -19.97 -34.18
C ILE A 671 14.06 -18.87 -35.21
N LEU A 672 14.13 -17.62 -34.77
CA LEU A 672 14.42 -16.48 -35.62
C LEU A 672 15.89 -16.48 -36.09
N ALA A 673 16.84 -16.91 -35.26
CA ALA A 673 18.23 -17.04 -35.66
C ALA A 673 18.46 -18.13 -36.72
N GLU A 674 17.85 -19.31 -36.55
CA GLU A 674 18.06 -20.47 -37.43
C GLU A 674 17.17 -20.45 -38.68
N HIS A 675 15.91 -20.00 -38.55
CA HIS A 675 14.90 -20.08 -39.62
C HIS A 675 14.46 -18.72 -40.17
N ARG A 676 14.90 -17.61 -39.57
CA ARG A 676 14.54 -16.21 -39.90
C ARG A 676 13.09 -15.83 -39.62
N THR A 677 12.12 -16.74 -39.82
CA THR A 677 10.70 -16.48 -39.57
C THR A 677 10.02 -17.65 -38.87
N ILE A 678 8.97 -17.35 -38.08
CA ILE A 678 8.15 -18.36 -37.40
C ILE A 678 7.49 -19.31 -38.41
N HIS A 679 7.03 -18.78 -39.56
CA HIS A 679 6.41 -19.61 -40.59
C HIS A 679 7.36 -20.69 -41.13
N LYS A 680 8.64 -20.37 -41.35
CA LYS A 680 9.62 -21.33 -41.85
C LYS A 680 9.90 -22.46 -40.88
N TYR A 681 9.91 -22.17 -39.59
CA TYR A 681 10.01 -23.20 -38.55
C TYR A 681 8.78 -24.11 -38.52
N LEU A 682 7.57 -23.53 -38.49
CA LEU A 682 6.34 -24.31 -38.47
C LEU A 682 6.19 -25.17 -39.73
N ALA A 683 6.62 -24.67 -40.90
CA ALA A 683 6.58 -25.41 -42.16
C ALA A 683 7.40 -26.71 -42.14
N GLN A 684 8.37 -26.86 -41.24
CA GLN A 684 9.13 -28.11 -41.10
C GLN A 684 8.25 -29.31 -40.73
N THR A 685 7.14 -29.07 -40.03
CA THR A 685 6.22 -30.14 -39.58
C THR A 685 4.78 -29.92 -40.00
N GLN A 686 4.39 -28.68 -40.28
CA GLN A 686 3.02 -28.25 -40.59
C GLN A 686 2.90 -27.63 -42.00
N ALA A 687 3.81 -27.92 -42.92
CA ALA A 687 3.69 -27.41 -44.29
C ALA A 687 2.39 -27.88 -44.97
N ASP A 688 1.73 -26.93 -45.64
CA ASP A 688 0.62 -27.18 -46.54
C ASP A 688 0.62 -26.12 -47.65
N THR A 689 0.85 -26.56 -48.89
CA THR A 689 0.93 -25.66 -50.06
C THR A 689 -0.38 -24.93 -50.37
N GLN A 690 -1.53 -25.45 -49.93
CA GLN A 690 -2.84 -24.80 -50.11
C GLN A 690 -3.24 -23.97 -48.88
N GLY A 691 -2.47 -24.06 -47.80
CA GLY A 691 -2.75 -23.40 -46.54
C GLY A 691 -2.20 -21.97 -46.45
N PRO A 692 -2.71 -21.17 -45.50
CA PRO A 692 -2.26 -19.80 -45.26
C PRO A 692 -0.75 -19.75 -44.99
N PHE A 693 -0.02 -18.88 -45.70
CA PHE A 693 1.43 -18.74 -45.60
C PHE A 693 2.23 -20.05 -45.84
N GLY A 694 1.63 -21.03 -46.52
CA GLY A 694 2.23 -22.35 -46.75
C GLY A 694 2.14 -23.30 -45.55
N LEU A 695 1.24 -23.02 -44.59
CA LEU A 695 1.05 -23.79 -43.37
C LEU A 695 -0.37 -24.32 -43.26
N ARG A 696 -0.55 -25.44 -42.54
CA ARG A 696 -1.89 -25.89 -42.14
C ARG A 696 -2.61 -24.80 -41.34
N ALA A 697 -3.86 -24.53 -41.72
CA ALA A 697 -4.68 -23.52 -41.06
C ALA A 697 -4.80 -23.77 -39.54
N GLU A 698 -4.94 -25.04 -39.14
CA GLU A 698 -5.06 -25.47 -37.73
C GLU A 698 -3.84 -25.08 -36.88
N ALA A 699 -2.63 -25.19 -37.43
CA ALA A 699 -1.40 -24.83 -36.72
C ALA A 699 -1.30 -23.31 -36.52
N LEU A 700 -1.70 -22.54 -37.53
CA LEU A 700 -1.75 -21.08 -37.44
C LEU A 700 -2.87 -20.59 -36.51
N GLU A 701 -4.04 -21.24 -36.53
CA GLU A 701 -5.12 -20.97 -35.59
C GLU A 701 -4.70 -21.28 -34.14
N THR A 702 -4.01 -22.40 -33.94
CA THR A 702 -3.43 -22.79 -32.64
C THR A 702 -2.44 -21.73 -32.14
N PHE A 703 -1.59 -21.21 -33.02
CA PHE A 703 -0.69 -20.11 -32.70
C PHE A 703 -1.45 -18.84 -32.31
N VAL A 704 -2.45 -18.43 -33.10
CA VAL A 704 -3.26 -17.23 -32.83
C VAL A 704 -4.00 -17.32 -31.49
N ARG A 705 -4.65 -18.47 -31.23
CA ARG A 705 -5.40 -18.74 -29.99
C ARG A 705 -4.49 -18.73 -28.76
N SER A 706 -3.39 -19.48 -28.81
CA SER A 706 -2.45 -19.58 -27.68
C SER A 706 -1.76 -18.25 -27.41
N CYS A 707 -1.39 -17.52 -28.47
CA CYS A 707 -0.88 -16.15 -28.38
C CYS A 707 -1.88 -15.21 -27.68
N ALA A 708 -3.15 -15.21 -28.08
CA ALA A 708 -4.18 -14.37 -27.45
C ALA A 708 -4.31 -14.67 -25.95
N GLY A 709 -4.42 -15.95 -25.57
CA GLY A 709 -4.61 -16.33 -24.17
C GLY A 709 -3.41 -15.97 -23.30
N TYR A 710 -2.17 -16.27 -23.72
CA TYR A 710 -0.99 -15.90 -22.94
C TYR A 710 -0.81 -14.39 -22.84
N CYS A 711 -1.07 -13.61 -23.89
CA CYS A 711 -0.97 -12.16 -23.80
C CYS A 711 -1.98 -11.56 -22.81
N VAL A 712 -3.23 -12.05 -22.78
CA VAL A 712 -4.24 -11.60 -21.82
C VAL A 712 -3.90 -12.03 -20.39
N MET A 713 -3.56 -13.29 -20.18
CA MET A 713 -3.26 -13.81 -18.83
C MET A 713 -2.01 -13.15 -18.24
N THR A 714 -0.95 -12.97 -19.04
CA THR A 714 0.27 -12.30 -18.57
C THR A 714 0.07 -10.80 -18.34
N TYR A 715 -0.85 -10.16 -19.08
CA TYR A 715 -1.28 -8.79 -18.80
C TYR A 715 -1.98 -8.69 -17.44
N ILE A 716 -2.97 -9.55 -17.18
CA ILE A 716 -3.73 -9.57 -15.92
C ILE A 716 -2.79 -9.83 -14.73
N LEU A 717 -1.93 -10.84 -14.84
CA LEU A 717 -0.97 -11.24 -13.80
C LEU A 717 0.22 -10.26 -13.67
N GLY A 718 0.38 -9.33 -14.63
CA GLY A 718 1.48 -8.38 -14.66
C GLY A 718 2.86 -9.03 -14.78
N VAL A 719 2.98 -10.09 -15.59
CA VAL A 719 4.24 -10.81 -15.80
C VAL A 719 5.23 -9.94 -16.59
N GLY A 720 6.40 -9.72 -15.98
CA GLY A 720 7.52 -8.95 -16.54
C GLY A 720 8.50 -9.78 -17.37
N ASP A 721 9.51 -9.12 -17.92
CA ASP A 721 10.67 -9.75 -18.58
C ASP A 721 10.32 -10.80 -19.66
N ARG A 722 9.36 -10.50 -20.53
CA ARG A 722 8.97 -11.36 -21.67
C ARG A 722 9.81 -11.06 -22.90
N HIS A 723 11.08 -11.49 -22.89
CA HIS A 723 11.95 -11.48 -24.07
C HIS A 723 11.78 -12.76 -24.91
N LEU A 724 12.37 -12.78 -26.11
CA LEU A 724 12.19 -13.85 -27.09
C LEU A 724 12.71 -15.23 -26.63
N ASP A 725 13.57 -15.31 -25.60
CA ASP A 725 13.99 -16.60 -25.03
C ASP A 725 12.97 -17.18 -24.04
N ASN A 726 12.12 -16.34 -23.44
CA ASN A 726 11.06 -16.76 -22.53
C ASN A 726 9.75 -17.10 -23.25
N LEU A 727 9.74 -16.98 -24.58
CA LEU A 727 8.62 -17.31 -25.45
C LEU A 727 8.96 -18.59 -26.22
N MET A 728 8.26 -19.67 -25.89
CA MET A 728 8.49 -20.99 -26.47
C MET A 728 7.42 -21.30 -27.52
N LEU A 729 7.84 -21.90 -28.64
CA LEU A 729 6.94 -22.35 -29.70
C LEU A 729 7.12 -23.85 -29.96
N ALA A 730 6.04 -24.59 -29.78
CA ALA A 730 5.97 -26.00 -30.13
C ALA A 730 5.79 -26.18 -31.65
N PRO A 731 6.27 -27.30 -32.24
CA PRO A 731 6.15 -27.55 -33.68
C PRO A 731 4.71 -27.62 -34.22
N ASP A 732 3.73 -27.85 -33.35
CA ASP A 732 2.30 -27.88 -33.68
C ASP A 732 1.63 -26.50 -33.67
N GLY A 733 2.38 -25.44 -33.38
CA GLY A 733 1.88 -24.05 -33.36
C GLY A 733 1.55 -23.52 -31.97
N ARG A 734 1.61 -24.32 -30.90
CA ARG A 734 1.32 -23.83 -29.54
C ARG A 734 2.43 -22.90 -29.05
N LEU A 735 2.08 -21.64 -28.80
CA LEU A 735 2.93 -20.66 -28.14
C LEU A 735 2.67 -20.70 -26.63
N PHE A 736 3.73 -20.69 -25.82
CA PHE A 736 3.62 -20.58 -24.37
C PHE A 736 4.82 -19.84 -23.77
N HIS A 737 4.61 -19.28 -22.59
CA HIS A 737 5.63 -18.50 -21.88
C HIS A 737 6.28 -19.37 -20.81
N ILE A 738 7.59 -19.19 -20.56
CA ILE A 738 8.34 -19.84 -19.48
C ILE A 738 9.03 -18.81 -18.60
N ASP A 739 9.53 -19.25 -17.43
CA ASP A 739 10.26 -18.43 -16.46
C ASP A 739 9.43 -17.26 -15.94
N PHE A 740 8.71 -17.41 -14.83
CA PHE A 740 7.83 -16.37 -14.29
C PHE A 740 8.48 -15.59 -13.13
N GLY A 741 9.80 -15.45 -13.11
CA GLY A 741 10.55 -14.79 -12.03
C GLY A 741 10.17 -13.33 -11.73
N TYR A 742 9.48 -12.65 -12.66
CA TYR A 742 9.00 -11.27 -12.50
C TYR A 742 7.48 -11.19 -12.68
N ILE A 743 6.73 -10.91 -11.61
CA ILE A 743 5.26 -10.80 -11.63
C ILE A 743 4.76 -9.48 -11.00
N LEU A 744 3.46 -9.22 -11.14
CA LEU A 744 2.77 -8.10 -10.47
C LEU A 744 3.41 -6.74 -10.79
N GLY A 745 3.85 -6.55 -12.04
CA GLY A 745 4.41 -5.31 -12.55
C GLY A 745 5.83 -4.99 -12.07
N ASN A 746 6.51 -5.95 -11.45
CA ASN A 746 7.97 -5.90 -11.35
C ASN A 746 8.53 -6.28 -12.73
N ASP A 747 9.25 -5.37 -13.37
CA ASP A 747 9.90 -5.64 -14.66
C ASP A 747 11.31 -5.04 -14.61
N PRO A 748 12.36 -5.79 -15.01
CA PRO A 748 13.72 -5.26 -15.06
C PRO A 748 13.90 -4.17 -16.13
N LYS A 749 13.00 -4.07 -17.13
CA LYS A 749 13.12 -3.10 -18.22
C LYS A 749 12.45 -1.76 -17.86
N PRO A 750 13.11 -0.62 -18.09
CA PRO A 750 12.47 0.68 -17.94
C PRO A 750 11.39 0.85 -19.03
N PHE A 751 10.18 1.26 -18.63
CA PHE A 751 9.02 1.48 -19.51
C PHE A 751 8.62 0.24 -20.33
N PRO A 752 8.21 -0.87 -19.69
CA PRO A 752 7.72 -2.03 -20.41
C PRO A 752 6.45 -1.69 -21.20
N PRO A 753 6.23 -2.30 -22.38
CA PRO A 753 4.97 -2.16 -23.08
C PRO A 753 3.81 -2.67 -22.21
N PRO A 754 2.61 -2.07 -22.33
CA PRO A 754 1.51 -2.34 -21.42
C PRO A 754 1.01 -3.79 -21.52
N MET A 755 1.02 -4.38 -22.73
CA MET A 755 0.76 -5.79 -23.01
C MET A 755 1.97 -6.39 -23.74
N LYS A 756 2.31 -7.65 -23.43
CA LYS A 756 3.51 -8.31 -23.96
C LYS A 756 3.20 -8.95 -25.31
N LEU A 757 3.30 -8.16 -26.38
CA LEU A 757 3.10 -8.57 -27.77
C LEU A 757 4.31 -8.08 -28.60
N CYS A 758 5.11 -8.99 -29.16
CA CYS A 758 6.27 -8.61 -29.98
C CYS A 758 5.93 -8.56 -31.48
N ARG A 759 6.78 -7.86 -32.24
CA ARG A 759 6.60 -7.70 -33.70
C ARG A 759 6.57 -9.04 -34.42
N GLU A 760 7.42 -9.96 -34.02
CA GLU A 760 7.58 -11.27 -34.65
C GLU A 760 6.31 -12.11 -34.49
N MET A 761 5.55 -11.94 -33.39
CA MET A 761 4.24 -12.55 -33.20
C MET A 761 3.19 -11.96 -34.17
N ILE A 762 3.20 -10.64 -34.37
CA ILE A 762 2.28 -9.95 -35.30
C ILE A 762 2.61 -10.32 -36.76
N GLU A 763 3.90 -10.36 -37.12
CA GLU A 763 4.36 -10.79 -38.44
C GLU A 763 3.96 -12.26 -38.72
N ALA A 764 4.03 -13.12 -37.71
CA ALA A 764 3.55 -14.51 -37.83
C ALA A 764 2.04 -14.62 -38.06
N MET A 765 1.25 -13.62 -37.69
CA MET A 765 -0.18 -13.54 -38.04
C MET A 765 -0.41 -12.98 -39.45
N GLY A 766 0.62 -12.44 -40.10
CA GLY A 766 0.51 -11.79 -41.42
C GLY A 766 0.42 -10.27 -41.36
N GLY A 767 0.74 -9.65 -40.21
CA GLY A 767 0.69 -8.20 -40.03
C GLY A 767 -0.66 -7.70 -39.46
N GLN A 768 -0.72 -6.39 -39.18
CA GLN A 768 -1.87 -5.77 -38.50
C GLN A 768 -3.17 -5.77 -39.34
N ASP A 769 -3.04 -5.81 -40.67
CA ASP A 769 -4.19 -5.85 -41.60
C ASP A 769 -4.68 -7.28 -41.90
N SER A 770 -4.06 -8.29 -41.28
CA SER A 770 -4.41 -9.70 -41.54
C SER A 770 -5.68 -10.14 -40.82
N SER A 771 -6.40 -11.09 -41.44
CA SER A 771 -7.57 -11.72 -40.80
C SER A 771 -7.22 -12.47 -39.52
N TYR A 772 -6.00 -13.01 -39.40
CA TYR A 772 -5.53 -13.69 -38.19
C TYR A 772 -5.24 -12.71 -37.05
N TYR A 773 -4.73 -11.50 -37.35
CA TYR A 773 -4.58 -10.46 -36.33
C TYR A 773 -5.94 -9.95 -35.83
N VAL A 774 -6.94 -9.86 -36.72
CA VAL A 774 -8.33 -9.56 -36.31
C VAL A 774 -8.88 -10.65 -35.38
N GLN A 775 -8.67 -11.92 -35.70
CA GLN A 775 -9.05 -13.04 -34.81
C GLN A 775 -8.32 -12.97 -33.47
N PHE A 776 -7.02 -12.70 -33.46
CA PHE A 776 -6.24 -12.50 -32.24
C PHE A 776 -6.86 -11.41 -31.34
N ARG A 777 -7.25 -10.27 -31.93
CA ARG A 777 -7.92 -9.18 -31.20
C ARG A 777 -9.26 -9.63 -30.61
N MET A 778 -10.07 -10.34 -31.39
CA MET A 778 -11.36 -10.86 -30.91
C MET A 778 -11.17 -11.83 -29.74
N PHE A 779 -10.32 -12.85 -29.88
CA PHE A 779 -10.03 -13.80 -28.81
C PHE A 779 -9.46 -13.12 -27.57
N SER A 780 -8.60 -12.10 -27.73
CA SER A 780 -8.04 -11.36 -26.60
C SER A 780 -9.12 -10.58 -25.83
N CYS A 781 -10.04 -9.94 -26.54
CA CYS A 781 -11.14 -9.20 -25.92
C CYS A 781 -12.14 -10.13 -25.22
N GLU A 782 -12.53 -11.21 -25.88
CA GLU A 782 -13.46 -12.21 -25.31
C GLU A 782 -12.87 -12.88 -24.07
N ALA A 783 -11.61 -13.31 -24.15
CA ALA A 783 -10.90 -13.92 -23.04
C ALA A 783 -10.80 -12.97 -21.84
N TYR A 784 -10.46 -11.70 -22.08
CA TYR A 784 -10.38 -10.70 -21.02
C TYR A 784 -11.72 -10.51 -20.30
N ASN A 785 -12.82 -10.40 -21.05
CA ASN A 785 -14.15 -10.26 -20.46
C ASN A 785 -14.61 -11.49 -19.67
N ILE A 786 -14.35 -12.70 -20.16
CA ILE A 786 -14.64 -13.94 -19.43
C ILE A 786 -13.87 -14.00 -18.11
N LEU A 787 -12.56 -13.71 -18.15
CA LEU A 787 -11.72 -13.70 -16.95
C LEU A 787 -12.12 -12.60 -15.97
N ARG A 788 -12.52 -11.42 -16.46
CA ARG A 788 -13.08 -10.32 -15.65
C ARG A 788 -14.33 -10.74 -14.88
N LYS A 789 -15.24 -11.50 -15.50
CA LYS A 789 -16.46 -12.02 -14.83
C LYS A 789 -16.12 -12.95 -13.65
N SER A 790 -14.97 -13.62 -13.73
CA SER A 790 -14.43 -14.49 -12.67
C SER A 790 -13.42 -13.79 -11.74
N ALA A 791 -13.37 -12.45 -11.74
CA ALA A 791 -12.39 -11.68 -10.98
C ALA A 791 -12.44 -11.95 -9.46
N ASP A 792 -13.63 -12.14 -8.89
CA ASP A 792 -13.79 -12.39 -7.45
C ASP A 792 -13.03 -13.66 -7.02
N LEU A 793 -13.06 -14.72 -7.85
CA LEU A 793 -12.30 -15.95 -7.62
C LEU A 793 -10.79 -15.72 -7.72
N ILE A 794 -10.35 -15.08 -8.80
CA ILE A 794 -8.92 -14.79 -9.03
C ILE A 794 -8.36 -13.94 -7.88
N LEU A 795 -9.08 -12.87 -7.49
CA LEU A 795 -8.69 -12.00 -6.38
C LEU A 795 -8.64 -12.74 -5.04
N SER A 796 -9.59 -13.64 -4.78
CA SER A 796 -9.61 -14.43 -3.54
C SER A 796 -8.42 -15.38 -3.45
N LEU A 797 -8.04 -16.02 -4.56
CA LEU A 797 -6.86 -16.88 -4.60
C LEU A 797 -5.57 -16.10 -4.36
N PHE A 798 -5.42 -14.93 -4.99
CA PHE A 798 -4.29 -14.03 -4.71
C PHE A 798 -4.25 -13.56 -3.26
N HIS A 799 -5.41 -13.27 -2.68
CA HIS A 799 -5.52 -12.84 -1.29
C HIS A 799 -5.06 -13.94 -0.30
N LEU A 800 -5.38 -15.20 -0.59
CA LEU A 800 -4.92 -16.35 0.21
C LEU A 800 -3.39 -16.56 0.13
N MET A 801 -2.76 -16.12 -0.96
CA MET A 801 -1.30 -16.17 -1.12
C MET A 801 -0.56 -15.05 -0.40
N ALA A 802 -1.25 -14.06 0.20
CA ALA A 802 -0.62 -12.91 0.85
C ALA A 802 0.36 -13.28 1.98
N GLY A 803 0.13 -14.43 2.64
CA GLY A 803 1.00 -14.96 3.70
C GLY A 803 2.05 -15.96 3.23
N ALA A 804 2.10 -16.30 1.94
CA ALA A 804 3.06 -17.26 1.40
C ALA A 804 4.47 -16.66 1.35
N SER A 805 5.50 -17.48 1.54
CA SER A 805 6.90 -17.06 1.48
C SER A 805 7.43 -16.87 0.04
N ILE A 806 6.62 -16.29 -0.85
CA ILE A 806 6.99 -15.92 -2.22
C ILE A 806 7.43 -14.45 -2.20
N GLU A 807 8.70 -14.18 -2.51
CA GLU A 807 9.32 -12.84 -2.36
C GLU A 807 8.53 -11.72 -3.08
N ALA A 808 8.03 -11.99 -4.29
CA ALA A 808 7.25 -11.04 -5.07
C ALA A 808 5.91 -10.63 -4.42
N ILE A 809 5.31 -11.49 -3.59
CA ILE A 809 4.03 -11.24 -2.94
C ILE A 809 4.23 -10.76 -1.49
N ARG A 810 5.16 -11.38 -0.76
CA ARG A 810 5.44 -11.09 0.67
C ARG A 810 5.78 -9.62 0.92
N ASN A 811 6.55 -9.01 0.02
CA ASN A 811 7.08 -7.67 0.25
C ASN A 811 6.00 -6.57 0.21
N ASN A 812 4.90 -6.75 -0.53
CA ASN A 812 3.78 -5.79 -0.59
C ASN A 812 2.48 -6.45 -1.12
N PRO A 813 1.79 -7.29 -0.33
CA PRO A 813 0.62 -8.04 -0.79
C PRO A 813 -0.55 -7.12 -1.17
N GLU A 814 -0.75 -6.00 -0.48
CA GLU A 814 -1.80 -5.03 -0.81
C GLU A 814 -1.58 -4.37 -2.17
N ASN A 815 -0.33 -4.02 -2.49
CA ASN A 815 0.03 -3.44 -3.78
C ASN A 815 -0.12 -4.46 -4.92
N ALA A 816 0.23 -5.72 -4.68
CA ALA A 816 -0.01 -6.81 -5.61
C ALA A 816 -1.50 -6.92 -5.97
N MET A 817 -2.37 -6.93 -4.96
CA MET A 817 -3.82 -6.96 -5.15
C MET A 817 -4.34 -5.70 -5.86
N LEU A 818 -3.84 -4.52 -5.50
CA LEU A 818 -4.22 -3.25 -6.14
C LEU A 818 -3.90 -3.28 -7.64
N LYS A 819 -2.68 -3.68 -8.01
CA LYS A 819 -2.27 -3.78 -9.43
C LYS A 819 -3.14 -4.76 -10.20
N LEU A 820 -3.48 -5.91 -9.60
CA LEU A 820 -4.36 -6.88 -10.23
C LEU A 820 -5.77 -6.31 -10.46
N GLN A 821 -6.30 -5.55 -9.51
CA GLN A 821 -7.59 -4.85 -9.65
C GLN A 821 -7.53 -3.76 -10.73
N GLU A 822 -6.45 -2.99 -10.79
CA GLU A 822 -6.21 -1.98 -11.82
C GLU A 822 -6.16 -2.61 -13.22
N LYS A 823 -5.60 -3.82 -13.34
CA LYS A 823 -5.55 -4.58 -14.60
C LYS A 823 -6.89 -5.19 -15.00
N LEU A 824 -7.72 -5.56 -14.04
CA LEU A 824 -9.05 -6.15 -14.30
C LEU A 824 -10.13 -5.10 -14.58
N ARG A 825 -9.94 -3.83 -14.17
CA ARG A 825 -10.87 -2.72 -14.40
C ARG A 825 -12.34 -3.08 -14.15
N LEU A 826 -12.62 -3.53 -12.93
CA LEU A 826 -13.98 -3.91 -12.49
C LEU A 826 -14.96 -2.73 -12.45
N ASP A 827 -14.44 -1.50 -12.61
CA ASP A 827 -15.20 -0.26 -12.76
C ASP A 827 -15.84 -0.10 -14.15
N PHE A 828 -15.34 -0.82 -15.16
CA PHE A 828 -15.83 -0.74 -16.54
C PHE A 828 -16.95 -1.75 -16.80
N ASP A 829 -17.87 -1.41 -17.71
CA ASP A 829 -18.76 -2.41 -18.32
C ASP A 829 -18.02 -3.27 -19.37
N ASP A 830 -18.73 -4.24 -19.97
CA ASP A 830 -18.15 -5.18 -20.93
C ASP A 830 -17.71 -4.49 -22.24
N GLU A 831 -18.35 -3.41 -22.67
CA GLU A 831 -18.02 -2.67 -23.90
C GLU A 831 -16.78 -1.79 -23.67
N GLN A 832 -16.76 -1.03 -22.58
CA GLN A 832 -15.62 -0.23 -22.14
C GLN A 832 -14.36 -1.10 -21.94
N ALA A 833 -14.54 -2.33 -21.45
CA ALA A 833 -13.46 -3.31 -21.33
C ALA A 833 -12.82 -3.66 -22.68
N ILE A 834 -13.66 -3.87 -23.69
CA ILE A 834 -13.24 -4.25 -25.05
C ILE A 834 -12.49 -3.09 -25.68
N GLU A 835 -13.02 -1.87 -25.60
CA GLU A 835 -12.36 -0.68 -26.11
C GLU A 835 -10.98 -0.49 -25.48
N GLN A 836 -10.88 -0.63 -24.16
CA GLN A 836 -9.61 -0.55 -23.46
C GLN A 836 -8.62 -1.64 -23.92
N MET A 837 -9.07 -2.90 -24.02
CA MET A 837 -8.21 -4.00 -24.47
C MET A 837 -7.73 -3.78 -25.91
N GLN A 838 -8.60 -3.30 -26.79
CA GLN A 838 -8.23 -2.94 -28.16
C GLN A 838 -7.20 -1.81 -28.20
N GLN A 839 -7.37 -0.77 -27.37
CA GLN A 839 -6.41 0.32 -27.25
C GLN A 839 -5.05 -0.21 -26.76
N LEU A 840 -5.03 -1.06 -25.72
CA LEU A 840 -3.81 -1.67 -25.19
C LEU A 840 -3.07 -2.51 -26.23
N ILE A 841 -3.79 -3.28 -27.03
CA ILE A 841 -3.23 -4.07 -28.13
C ILE A 841 -2.60 -3.15 -29.18
N ASN A 842 -3.32 -2.09 -29.58
CA ASN A 842 -2.84 -1.13 -30.58
C ASN A 842 -1.61 -0.36 -30.08
N GLU A 843 -1.61 0.09 -28.83
CA GLU A 843 -0.46 0.74 -28.19
C GLU A 843 0.75 -0.20 -28.13
N SER A 844 0.54 -1.47 -27.77
CA SER A 844 1.62 -2.46 -27.73
C SER A 844 2.16 -2.79 -29.12
N ALA A 845 1.29 -2.81 -30.14
CA ALA A 845 1.66 -3.00 -31.53
C ALA A 845 2.32 -1.76 -32.18
N THR A 846 2.19 -0.57 -31.58
CA THR A 846 2.77 0.70 -32.09
C THR A 846 3.97 1.19 -31.30
N ALA A 847 4.10 0.82 -30.02
CA ALA A 847 5.26 1.07 -29.15
C ALA A 847 6.53 0.31 -29.58
N LEU A 848 6.51 -0.28 -30.79
CA LEU A 848 7.59 -1.03 -31.41
C LEU A 848 8.80 -0.13 -31.70
N MET A 849 9.73 -0.04 -30.75
CA MET A 849 11.12 0.34 -31.01
C MET A 849 12.06 -0.83 -30.67
N PRO A 850 12.22 -1.81 -31.60
CA PRO A 850 12.76 -3.12 -31.26
C PRO A 850 14.28 -3.15 -31.07
N GLN A 851 15.05 -2.24 -31.68
CA GLN A 851 16.51 -2.38 -31.72
C GLN A 851 17.27 -1.83 -30.50
N ILE A 852 16.70 -0.85 -29.78
CA ILE A 852 17.37 -0.18 -28.66
C ILE A 852 17.13 -0.93 -27.33
N VAL A 853 15.95 -1.54 -27.15
CA VAL A 853 15.59 -2.28 -25.93
C VAL A 853 16.24 -3.67 -25.90
N GLU A 854 16.45 -4.30 -27.06
CA GLU A 854 17.06 -5.62 -27.15
C GLU A 854 18.58 -5.58 -26.97
N THR A 855 19.25 -4.53 -27.47
CA THR A 855 20.68 -4.28 -27.24
C THR A 855 20.96 -3.92 -25.78
N THR A 856 20.10 -3.11 -25.15
CA THR A 856 20.23 -2.78 -23.72
C THR A 856 19.96 -3.98 -22.80
N HIS A 857 19.06 -4.91 -23.17
CA HIS A 857 18.83 -6.15 -22.41
C HIS A 857 20.02 -7.11 -22.48
N ARG A 858 20.62 -7.31 -23.67
CA ARG A 858 21.87 -8.06 -23.82
C ARG A 858 23.02 -7.43 -23.02
N TRP A 859 23.09 -6.11 -22.98
CA TRP A 859 24.08 -5.39 -22.18
C TRP A 859 23.82 -5.53 -20.67
N ALA A 860 22.57 -5.44 -20.21
CA ALA A 860 22.23 -5.60 -18.80
C ALA A 860 22.50 -7.03 -18.28
N GLN A 861 22.30 -8.05 -19.11
CA GLN A 861 22.65 -9.44 -18.79
C GLN A 861 24.16 -9.71 -18.82
N TYR A 862 24.93 -8.96 -19.62
CA TYR A 862 26.40 -9.05 -19.65
C TYR A 862 27.08 -8.35 -18.46
N TRP A 863 26.38 -7.42 -17.79
CA TRP A 863 26.90 -6.64 -16.65
C TRP A 863 26.44 -7.16 -15.28
N ARG A 864 25.54 -8.15 -15.22
CA ARG A 864 25.30 -8.98 -14.03
C ARG A 864 26.16 -10.23 -14.10
#